data_AF-A0A6B3SS92-F1
#
_entry.id   AF-A0A6B3SS92-F1
#
_cell.length_a   1.000
_cell.length_b   1.000
_cell.length_c   1.000
_cell.angle_alpha   90.00
_cell.angle_beta   90.00
_cell.angle_gamma   90.00
#
_symmetry.space_group_name_H-M   'P 1'
#
loop_
_entity.id
_entity.type
_entity.pdbx_description
1 polymer ?
#
loop_
_entity_poly.entity_id
_entity_poly.type
_entity_poly.pdbx_seq_one_letter_code
_entity_poly.pdbx_strand_id
1 'polypeptide(L)'
;MSAVLGTQTPAGSQDEVASRLDFLRKLQAVTNKIHSTANVDEIMLDLSQDICDLFDADRLTIYALAEDKASIVSKIKTGLNSVNQLKLPISDQSVAGYVALVRRAVNIRDVYDEQELKAHSPKLHFLREVDKRTGYRTKQMLVGPIVDEARGELLGVVQLINHRDGDTFPAVLEEGIRELCKTLAIAYTQRLRPAPLLRSKYHQLVSDAVLSAGELEEATRAARNSGRLVEDHLVEEFQVKLAWIGVALSRFFGLPYEPFRQDRVRPSDLLKNLKREFMEQSQWLPIEDGPEGMVILATDPEQVSNARVINTIFPKARLAYRVTTHAEFRQTLDQFFGAESSLETVVDLLSGLDDDDDDGTDISEADLSAAAENELVKLVNKIIIDAYRAGASDIHIEPRPGKEKTVIRFRKDGSLENYIEVPASYRNALAARIKIMCELDISERRKPQDGKIRFKKFAPLDIELRVATIPSAGGVEDIVMRILAAGEPIPLEKLGVLPHNLERLKNTVTKPYGLFFVCGPTGSGKTTTLHSVLHYLNTPDTKIWTAEDPVEITQRGLRQVQVNRKSGLDFATAMRAFLRADPDVIMVGEMRDKETVAMGIEASLTGHLVFSTLHTNSAPESIVRLLDMGMDPFNFADALLGVLAQRLAKRLCSHCRQAYEPTAEELELLLAEYCEELRGTESFRSDADAARTDVLAGWKRRHGDAHGKFTLYRAVGCDQCNQGYKGRVGLHELMIGTDRLKRLIQEHSRVAVLLASALEDGMLTLKMDGIEKVLSGITDVKQVRAVCIK
;
A
#
# COMPACT_ATOMS: atom_id res chain seq x y z
N MET A 1 -65.37 56.82 -29.94
CA MET A 1 -64.84 55.46 -30.20
C MET A 1 -63.34 55.50 -30.02
N SER A 2 -62.82 54.59 -29.19
CA SER A 2 -61.43 54.54 -28.68
C SER A 2 -60.35 54.39 -29.74
N ALA A 3 -59.24 55.10 -29.53
CA ALA A 3 -57.88 54.56 -29.70
C ALA A 3 -56.91 55.44 -28.87
N VAL A 4 -56.23 54.84 -27.89
CA VAL A 4 -55.20 55.49 -27.05
C VAL A 4 -53.86 54.83 -27.37
N LEU A 5 -52.88 55.65 -27.74
CA LEU A 5 -51.48 55.29 -27.94
C LEU A 5 -50.81 55.04 -26.59
N GLY A 6 -50.27 53.84 -26.38
CA GLY A 6 -49.45 53.48 -25.22
C GLY A 6 -47.97 53.74 -25.48
N THR A 7 -47.36 54.52 -24.58
CA THR A 7 -45.92 54.78 -24.50
C THR A 7 -45.15 53.54 -24.01
N GLN A 8 -44.08 53.18 -24.72
CA GLN A 8 -43.13 52.12 -24.33
C GLN A 8 -42.14 52.66 -23.28
N THR A 9 -41.99 51.92 -22.18
CA THR A 9 -40.97 52.08 -21.13
C THR A 9 -39.90 50.98 -21.33
N PRO A 10 -38.59 51.20 -21.09
CA PRO A 10 -37.55 50.28 -21.53
C PRO A 10 -37.43 49.05 -20.63
N ALA A 11 -37.41 47.86 -21.25
CA ALA A 11 -37.37 46.54 -20.63
C ALA A 11 -35.98 46.10 -20.07
N GLY A 12 -35.10 47.05 -19.71
CA GLY A 12 -33.71 46.75 -19.34
C GLY A 12 -33.42 46.54 -17.85
N SER A 13 -34.33 46.89 -16.93
CA SER A 13 -33.98 47.06 -15.51
C SER A 13 -34.22 45.84 -14.60
N GLN A 14 -34.93 44.80 -15.04
CA GLN A 14 -35.24 43.64 -14.17
C GLN A 14 -34.16 42.55 -14.24
N ASP A 15 -33.59 42.26 -15.41
CA ASP A 15 -32.53 41.24 -15.57
C ASP A 15 -31.20 41.69 -14.95
N GLU A 16 -30.87 42.98 -15.01
CA GLU A 16 -29.65 43.54 -14.43
C GLU A 16 -29.67 43.48 -12.88
N VAL A 17 -30.84 43.69 -12.27
CA VAL A 17 -31.02 43.58 -10.82
C VAL A 17 -30.94 42.12 -10.36
N ALA A 18 -31.51 41.18 -11.10
CA ALA A 18 -31.43 39.75 -10.79
C ALA A 18 -29.99 39.22 -10.89
N SER A 19 -29.25 39.59 -11.94
CA SER A 19 -27.84 39.24 -12.12
C SER A 19 -26.95 39.80 -11.00
N ARG A 20 -27.18 41.06 -10.60
CA ARG A 20 -26.45 41.69 -9.49
C ARG A 20 -26.71 41.00 -8.14
N LEU A 21 -27.93 40.52 -7.92
CA LEU A 21 -28.31 39.78 -6.70
C LEU A 21 -27.66 38.39 -6.64
N ASP A 22 -27.60 37.69 -7.77
CA ASP A 22 -26.92 36.40 -7.88
C ASP A 22 -25.40 36.52 -7.65
N PHE A 23 -24.77 37.54 -8.22
CA PHE A 23 -23.35 37.84 -8.00
C PHE A 23 -23.05 38.10 -6.51
N LEU A 24 -23.85 38.92 -5.83
CA LEU A 24 -23.68 39.21 -4.39
C LEU A 24 -23.82 37.95 -3.54
N ARG A 25 -24.76 37.05 -3.88
CA ARG A 25 -24.94 35.77 -3.19
C ARG A 25 -23.71 34.86 -3.35
N LYS A 26 -23.16 34.76 -4.57
CA LYS A 26 -21.94 33.98 -4.84
C LYS A 26 -20.71 34.60 -4.14
N LEU A 27 -20.57 35.92 -4.15
CA LEU A 27 -19.52 36.64 -3.43
C LEU A 27 -19.58 36.38 -1.91
N GLN A 28 -20.78 36.32 -1.33
CA GLN A 28 -20.96 36.00 0.09
C GLN A 28 -20.56 34.55 0.41
N ALA A 29 -20.83 33.60 -0.49
CA ALA A 29 -20.39 32.21 -0.31
C ALA A 29 -18.85 32.09 -0.31
N VAL A 30 -18.17 32.77 -1.24
CA VAL A 30 -16.71 32.83 -1.30
C VAL A 30 -16.15 33.50 -0.04
N THR A 31 -16.77 34.60 0.41
CA THR A 31 -16.39 35.31 1.64
C THR A 31 -16.49 34.43 2.89
N ASN A 32 -17.57 33.66 3.03
CA ASN A 32 -17.74 32.73 4.15
C ASN A 32 -16.67 31.63 4.15
N LYS A 33 -16.32 31.09 2.99
CA LYS A 33 -15.23 30.10 2.86
C LYS A 33 -13.88 30.70 3.28
N ILE A 34 -13.58 31.94 2.86
CA ILE A 34 -12.35 32.66 3.27
C ILE A 34 -12.27 32.76 4.80
N HIS A 35 -13.40 33.03 5.48
CA HIS A 35 -13.43 33.11 6.94
C HIS A 35 -13.31 31.77 7.66
N SER A 36 -13.78 30.65 7.08
CA SER A 36 -13.83 29.34 7.74
C SER A 36 -12.51 28.55 7.77
N THR A 37 -11.59 28.79 6.83
CA THR A 37 -10.34 28.02 6.71
C THR A 37 -9.32 28.49 7.75
N ALA A 38 -8.41 27.65 8.25
CA ALA A 38 -7.46 28.04 9.31
C ALA A 38 -6.15 28.70 8.81
N ASN A 39 -5.70 28.39 7.59
CA ASN A 39 -4.40 28.80 7.04
C ASN A 39 -4.53 29.64 5.76
N VAL A 40 -3.86 30.80 5.70
CA VAL A 40 -3.94 31.76 4.58
C VAL A 40 -3.33 31.22 3.29
N ASP A 41 -2.29 30.38 3.36
CA ASP A 41 -1.71 29.81 2.13
C ASP A 41 -2.58 28.67 1.56
N GLU A 42 -3.33 27.98 2.42
CA GLU A 42 -4.26 26.89 2.05
C GLU A 42 -5.58 27.45 1.49
N ILE A 43 -6.07 28.58 2.02
CA ILE A 43 -7.16 29.41 1.46
C ILE A 43 -6.95 29.65 -0.03
N MET A 44 -5.72 29.92 -0.40
CA MET A 44 -5.38 30.60 -1.64
C MET A 44 -5.33 29.66 -2.84
N LEU A 45 -4.98 28.39 -2.65
CA LEU A 45 -5.01 27.38 -3.71
C LEU A 45 -6.44 26.91 -3.99
N ASP A 46 -7.19 26.58 -2.93
CA ASP A 46 -8.54 26.00 -3.03
C ASP A 46 -9.60 27.01 -3.52
N LEU A 47 -9.46 28.30 -3.18
CA LEU A 47 -10.40 29.35 -3.59
C LEU A 47 -10.06 30.01 -4.93
N SER A 48 -8.92 29.67 -5.53
CA SER A 48 -8.49 30.30 -6.78
C SER A 48 -9.47 30.08 -7.93
N GLN A 49 -10.00 28.85 -8.04
CA GLN A 49 -10.98 28.49 -9.05
C GLN A 49 -12.35 29.14 -8.76
N ASP A 50 -12.80 29.12 -7.50
CA ASP A 50 -14.05 29.76 -7.08
C ASP A 50 -14.06 31.28 -7.37
N ILE A 51 -12.93 31.96 -7.18
CA ILE A 51 -12.77 33.39 -7.49
C ILE A 51 -12.75 33.61 -9.01
N CYS A 52 -12.03 32.77 -9.78
CA CYS A 52 -12.06 32.85 -11.24
C CYS A 52 -13.49 32.66 -11.79
N ASP A 53 -14.26 31.73 -11.24
CA ASP A 53 -15.64 31.47 -11.67
C ASP A 53 -16.61 32.56 -11.20
N LEU A 54 -16.38 33.20 -10.04
CA LEU A 54 -17.16 34.33 -9.56
C LEU A 54 -17.02 35.57 -10.46
N PHE A 55 -15.80 35.85 -10.92
CA PHE A 55 -15.49 37.02 -11.74
C PHE A 55 -15.49 36.72 -13.25
N ASP A 56 -15.87 35.49 -13.62
CA ASP A 56 -15.81 34.97 -14.98
C ASP A 56 -14.46 35.29 -15.67
N ALA A 57 -13.38 35.06 -14.93
CA ALA A 57 -12.02 35.34 -15.36
C ALA A 57 -11.32 34.07 -15.85
N ASP A 58 -10.40 34.23 -16.81
CA ASP A 58 -9.54 33.14 -17.27
C ASP A 58 -8.50 32.77 -16.20
N ARG A 59 -7.89 33.79 -15.56
CA ARG A 59 -6.79 33.60 -14.61
C ARG A 59 -6.83 34.60 -13.47
N LEU A 60 -6.31 34.16 -12.34
CA LEU A 60 -6.10 34.91 -11.10
C LEU A 60 -4.63 34.83 -10.69
N THR A 61 -4.10 35.97 -10.23
CA THR A 61 -2.84 36.04 -9.52
C THR A 61 -3.03 36.86 -8.26
N ILE A 62 -2.58 36.33 -7.11
CA ILE A 62 -2.56 37.10 -5.86
C ILE A 62 -1.11 37.31 -5.42
N TYR A 63 -0.80 38.56 -5.14
CA TYR A 63 0.49 39.01 -4.65
C TYR A 63 0.39 39.35 -3.16
N ALA A 64 1.36 38.94 -2.37
CA ALA A 64 1.53 39.37 -0.98
C ALA A 64 2.68 40.38 -0.89
N LEU A 65 2.61 41.31 0.06
CA LEU A 65 3.72 42.22 0.36
C LEU A 65 4.94 41.42 0.83
N ALA A 66 6.11 41.70 0.27
CA ALA A 66 7.37 41.12 0.72
C ALA A 66 7.82 41.73 2.05
N GLU A 67 8.72 41.05 2.76
CA GLU A 67 9.30 41.54 4.02
C GLU A 67 9.99 42.92 3.87
N ASP A 68 10.56 43.20 2.69
CA ASP A 68 11.19 44.47 2.38
C ASP A 68 10.21 45.66 2.27
N LYS A 69 8.89 45.40 2.28
CA LYS A 69 7.80 46.36 2.07
C LYS A 69 7.89 47.20 0.79
N ALA A 70 8.86 46.93 -0.08
CA ALA A 70 9.15 47.67 -1.31
C ALA A 70 8.69 46.90 -2.55
N SER A 71 8.31 45.63 -2.38
CA SER A 71 7.93 44.74 -3.46
C SER A 71 6.78 43.82 -3.07
N ILE A 72 6.10 43.29 -4.08
CA ILE A 72 5.03 42.30 -3.95
C ILE A 72 5.45 41.01 -4.64
N VAL A 73 5.17 39.87 -4.01
CA VAL A 73 5.58 38.54 -4.49
C VAL A 73 4.34 37.72 -4.78
N SER A 74 4.28 37.10 -5.96
CA SER A 74 3.18 36.22 -6.35
C SER A 74 3.11 34.99 -5.45
N LYS A 75 1.99 34.79 -4.77
CA LYS A 75 1.73 33.59 -3.96
C LYS A 75 0.94 32.53 -4.72
N ILE A 76 0.09 32.94 -5.65
CA ILE A 76 -0.75 32.04 -6.46
C ILE A 76 -0.69 32.47 -7.92
N LYS A 77 -0.65 31.51 -8.83
CA LYS A 77 -0.83 31.72 -10.27
C LYS A 77 -1.67 30.58 -10.83
N THR A 78 -2.86 30.86 -11.33
CA THR A 78 -3.65 29.85 -12.05
C THR A 78 -3.10 29.70 -13.48
N GLY A 79 -2.75 28.47 -13.90
CA GLY A 79 -2.39 28.17 -15.30
C GLY A 79 -0.90 28.14 -15.67
N LEU A 80 0.02 28.12 -14.70
CA LEU A 80 1.47 27.95 -14.94
C LEU A 80 2.09 26.94 -13.96
N ASN A 81 2.54 25.78 -14.46
CA ASN A 81 3.31 24.78 -13.68
C ASN A 81 4.77 25.19 -13.42
N SER A 82 5.05 26.49 -13.26
CA SER A 82 6.41 27.00 -13.06
C SER A 82 6.66 27.38 -11.61
N VAL A 83 7.68 26.78 -11.01
CA VAL A 83 8.11 26.90 -9.59
C VAL A 83 8.57 28.32 -9.18
N ASN A 84 8.74 29.26 -10.13
CA ASN A 84 9.32 30.57 -9.81
C ASN A 84 8.25 31.61 -9.37
N GLN A 85 8.38 32.07 -8.13
CA GLN A 85 7.66 33.24 -7.60
C GLN A 85 8.08 34.51 -8.35
N LEU A 86 7.12 35.29 -8.85
CA LEU A 86 7.35 36.56 -9.53
C LEU A 86 7.36 37.68 -8.49
N LYS A 87 8.50 38.37 -8.35
CA LYS A 87 8.67 39.54 -7.47
C LYS A 87 8.57 40.82 -8.31
N LEU A 88 7.63 41.70 -7.97
CA LEU A 88 7.42 42.98 -8.65
C LEU A 88 7.68 44.15 -7.68
N PRO A 89 8.43 45.19 -8.08
CA PRO A 89 8.60 46.39 -7.26
C PRO A 89 7.28 47.18 -7.18
N ILE A 90 7.00 47.78 -6.01
CA ILE A 90 5.88 48.71 -5.84
C ILE A 90 6.25 50.02 -6.53
N SER A 91 5.88 50.12 -7.80
CA SER A 91 6.21 51.21 -8.71
C SER A 91 5.18 51.29 -9.83
N ASP A 92 5.20 52.37 -10.60
CA ASP A 92 4.34 52.56 -11.75
C ASP A 92 4.80 51.81 -13.02
N GLN A 93 5.72 50.84 -12.90
CA GLN A 93 6.26 50.06 -14.02
C GLN A 93 5.45 48.81 -14.37
N SER A 94 4.49 48.41 -13.54
CA SER A 94 3.59 47.28 -13.80
C SER A 94 2.20 47.59 -13.25
N VAL A 95 1.15 46.97 -13.80
CA VAL A 95 -0.23 47.21 -13.35
C VAL A 95 -0.41 46.85 -11.87
N ALA A 96 0.05 45.66 -11.45
CA ALA A 96 -0.03 45.25 -10.04
C ALA A 96 0.81 46.14 -9.11
N GLY A 97 2.02 46.52 -9.52
CA GLY A 97 2.87 47.44 -8.76
C GLY A 97 2.26 48.84 -8.64
N TYR A 98 1.60 49.32 -9.70
CA TYR A 98 0.91 50.60 -9.72
C TYR A 98 -0.28 50.60 -8.78
N VAL A 99 -1.10 49.55 -8.81
CA VAL A 99 -2.24 49.38 -7.87
C VAL A 99 -1.77 49.28 -6.42
N ALA A 100 -0.67 48.58 -6.16
CA ALA A 100 -0.03 48.57 -4.83
C ALA A 100 0.41 49.97 -4.38
N LEU A 101 0.95 50.78 -5.31
CA LEU A 101 1.43 52.14 -5.05
C LEU A 101 0.28 53.11 -4.76
N VAL A 102 -0.76 53.13 -5.60
CA VAL A 102 -1.87 54.09 -5.49
C VAL A 102 -3.00 53.62 -4.58
N ARG A 103 -3.02 52.33 -4.24
CA ARG A 103 -4.03 51.69 -3.38
C ARG A 103 -5.46 51.92 -3.87
N ARG A 104 -5.65 51.89 -5.19
CA ARG A 104 -6.95 51.97 -5.85
C ARG A 104 -7.07 50.87 -6.89
N ALA A 105 -8.26 50.29 -7.01
CA ALA A 105 -8.55 49.30 -8.03
C ALA A 105 -8.50 49.94 -9.42
N VAL A 106 -8.07 49.17 -10.42
CA VAL A 106 -7.97 49.59 -11.83
C VAL A 106 -8.58 48.50 -12.70
N ASN A 107 -9.36 48.93 -13.69
CA ASN A 107 -9.99 48.06 -14.68
C ASN A 107 -9.51 48.49 -16.08
N ILE A 108 -8.63 47.69 -16.68
CA ILE A 108 -7.97 47.97 -17.96
C ILE A 108 -8.65 47.15 -19.06
N ARG A 109 -9.03 47.84 -20.14
CA ARG A 109 -9.81 47.25 -21.24
C ARG A 109 -8.92 46.57 -22.26
N ASP A 110 -7.76 47.16 -22.57
CA ASP A 110 -6.71 46.53 -23.35
C ASP A 110 -5.32 46.91 -22.81
N VAL A 111 -4.64 45.95 -22.20
CA VAL A 111 -3.27 46.14 -21.66
C VAL A 111 -2.22 46.38 -22.74
N TYR A 112 -2.54 46.20 -24.02
CA TYR A 112 -1.67 46.58 -25.14
C TYR A 112 -1.94 48.00 -25.65
N ASP A 113 -3.01 48.66 -25.23
CA ASP A 113 -3.28 50.07 -25.54
C ASP A 113 -2.44 50.99 -24.64
N GLU A 114 -1.39 51.56 -25.22
CA GLU A 114 -0.50 52.47 -24.49
C GLU A 114 -1.19 53.78 -24.06
N GLN A 115 -2.22 54.24 -24.77
CA GLN A 115 -2.93 55.46 -24.40
C GLN A 115 -3.75 55.24 -23.12
N GLU A 116 -4.41 54.09 -23.02
CA GLU A 116 -5.15 53.68 -21.82
C GLU A 116 -4.23 53.52 -20.61
N LEU A 117 -3.08 52.85 -20.77
CA LEU A 117 -2.11 52.72 -19.68
C LEU A 117 -1.54 54.07 -19.24
N LYS A 118 -1.20 54.94 -20.20
CA LYS A 118 -0.66 56.28 -19.92
C LYS A 118 -1.68 57.21 -19.25
N ALA A 119 -2.98 56.96 -19.42
CA ALA A 119 -4.04 57.67 -18.70
C ALA A 119 -4.03 57.39 -17.19
N HIS A 120 -3.49 56.24 -16.76
CA HIS A 120 -3.30 55.92 -15.34
C HIS A 120 -1.95 56.42 -14.80
N SER A 121 -0.84 56.13 -15.49
CA SER A 121 0.46 56.74 -15.17
C SER A 121 1.35 56.84 -16.43
N PRO A 122 2.11 57.94 -16.61
CA PRO A 122 2.99 58.13 -17.77
C PRO A 122 4.05 57.02 -17.96
N LYS A 123 4.42 56.29 -16.90
CA LYS A 123 5.43 55.22 -16.92
C LYS A 123 4.83 53.80 -16.94
N LEU A 124 3.50 53.70 -16.88
CA LEU A 124 2.80 52.41 -16.86
C LEU A 124 2.90 51.73 -18.21
N HIS A 125 3.38 50.49 -18.19
CA HIS A 125 3.45 49.63 -19.37
C HIS A 125 3.13 48.19 -18.97
N PHE A 126 2.64 47.41 -19.93
CA PHE A 126 2.38 46.00 -19.73
C PHE A 126 3.62 45.16 -20.08
N LEU A 127 4.00 44.25 -19.17
CA LEU A 127 5.16 43.37 -19.33
C LEU A 127 4.82 42.20 -20.28
N ARG A 128 5.06 42.42 -21.57
CA ARG A 128 4.74 41.46 -22.66
C ARG A 128 5.59 40.18 -22.63
N GLU A 129 6.66 40.12 -21.84
CA GLU A 129 7.58 38.97 -21.79
C GLU A 129 6.89 37.70 -21.30
N VAL A 130 5.94 37.82 -20.37
CA VAL A 130 5.19 36.68 -19.83
C VAL A 130 4.24 36.11 -20.89
N ASP A 131 3.52 36.96 -21.62
CA ASP A 131 2.67 36.55 -22.75
C ASP A 131 3.50 35.85 -23.84
N LYS A 132 4.63 36.46 -24.24
CA LYS A 132 5.53 35.89 -25.26
C LYS A 132 6.07 34.52 -24.88
N ARG A 133 6.46 34.33 -23.61
CA ARG A 133 7.01 33.06 -23.11
C ARG A 133 5.96 31.97 -22.97
N THR A 134 4.74 32.33 -22.60
CA THR A 134 3.68 31.36 -22.27
C THR A 134 2.74 31.07 -23.43
N GLY A 135 2.77 31.88 -24.49
CA GLY A 135 1.83 31.81 -25.61
C GLY A 135 0.41 32.28 -25.25
N TYR A 136 0.18 32.71 -24.01
CA TYR A 136 -1.09 33.23 -23.53
C TYR A 136 -1.21 34.73 -23.84
N ARG A 137 -2.38 35.18 -24.27
CA ARG A 137 -2.65 36.58 -24.62
C ARG A 137 -3.44 37.26 -23.52
N THR A 138 -2.80 38.16 -22.80
CA THR A 138 -3.48 39.05 -21.84
C THR A 138 -4.09 40.23 -22.60
N LYS A 139 -5.40 40.44 -22.47
CA LYS A 139 -6.14 41.56 -23.07
C LYS A 139 -6.68 42.48 -21.97
N GLN A 140 -7.47 41.95 -21.04
CA GLN A 140 -8.10 42.75 -19.98
C GLN A 140 -7.52 42.42 -18.62
N MET A 141 -7.48 43.41 -17.73
CA MET A 141 -7.01 43.24 -16.35
C MET A 141 -7.87 44.02 -15.36
N LEU A 142 -8.46 43.31 -14.39
CA LEU A 142 -9.11 43.91 -13.22
C LEU A 142 -8.23 43.66 -11.99
N VAL A 143 -7.73 44.73 -11.37
CA VAL A 143 -6.71 44.63 -10.32
C VAL A 143 -7.13 45.44 -9.10
N GLY A 144 -7.10 44.80 -7.92
CA GLY A 144 -7.57 45.37 -6.65
C GLY A 144 -6.51 45.28 -5.55
N PRO A 145 -6.33 46.32 -4.71
CA PRO A 145 -5.36 46.31 -3.61
C PRO A 145 -5.97 45.69 -2.34
N ILE A 146 -5.23 44.82 -1.66
CA ILE A 146 -5.58 44.30 -0.34
C ILE A 146 -4.96 45.23 0.70
N VAL A 147 -5.79 46.05 1.34
CA VAL A 147 -5.37 47.06 2.32
C VAL A 147 -6.10 46.81 3.64
N ASP A 148 -5.36 46.80 4.74
CA ASP A 148 -5.97 46.86 6.08
C ASP A 148 -6.54 48.27 6.29
N GLU A 149 -7.87 48.40 6.27
CA GLU A 149 -8.54 49.69 6.47
C GLU A 149 -8.29 50.28 7.87
N ALA A 150 -8.03 49.44 8.89
CA ALA A 150 -7.80 49.91 10.25
C ALA A 150 -6.41 50.54 10.42
N ARG A 151 -5.41 50.02 9.72
CA ARG A 151 -4.00 50.50 9.81
C ARG A 151 -3.55 51.31 8.60
N GLY A 152 -4.32 51.28 7.52
CA GLY A 152 -3.92 51.83 6.22
C GLY A 152 -2.68 51.15 5.64
N GLU A 153 -2.41 49.89 5.98
CA GLU A 153 -1.25 49.14 5.50
C GLU A 153 -1.60 48.29 4.28
N LEU A 154 -0.74 48.29 3.26
CA LEU A 154 -0.86 47.40 2.11
C LEU A 154 -0.46 45.99 2.54
N LEU A 155 -1.30 45.00 2.24
CA LEU A 155 -1.02 43.59 2.52
C LEU A 155 -0.73 42.80 1.24
N GLY A 156 -1.28 43.23 0.10
CA GLY A 156 -1.12 42.54 -1.18
C GLY A 156 -1.95 43.15 -2.31
N VAL A 157 -2.02 42.43 -3.43
CA VAL A 157 -2.79 42.83 -4.63
C VAL A 157 -3.41 41.59 -5.27
N VAL A 158 -4.69 41.69 -5.66
CA VAL A 158 -5.42 40.70 -6.46
C VAL A 158 -5.46 41.15 -7.91
N GLN A 159 -5.11 40.26 -8.84
CA GLN A 159 -5.10 40.52 -10.28
C GLN A 159 -5.91 39.44 -11.01
N LEU A 160 -6.98 39.85 -11.68
CA LEU A 160 -7.79 39.03 -12.58
C LEU A 160 -7.46 39.37 -14.02
N ILE A 161 -7.39 38.36 -14.88
CA ILE A 161 -6.96 38.47 -16.28
C ILE A 161 -8.03 37.87 -17.18
N ASN A 162 -8.41 38.63 -18.21
CA ASN A 162 -9.39 38.31 -19.26
C ASN A 162 -10.75 37.85 -18.74
N HIS A 163 -11.80 38.57 -19.12
CA HIS A 163 -13.16 38.09 -18.93
C HIS A 163 -13.47 37.00 -19.98
N ARG A 164 -14.15 35.90 -19.60
CA ARG A 164 -14.40 34.76 -20.51
C ARG A 164 -15.30 35.14 -21.69
N ASP A 165 -16.22 36.09 -21.50
CA ASP A 165 -17.02 36.66 -22.60
C ASP A 165 -16.21 37.59 -23.55
N GLY A 166 -14.94 37.86 -23.26
CA GLY A 166 -14.04 38.64 -24.14
C GLY A 166 -14.21 40.16 -24.10
N ASP A 167 -15.21 40.64 -23.35
CA ASP A 167 -15.53 42.05 -23.07
C ASP A 167 -14.95 42.53 -21.74
N THR A 168 -14.89 43.85 -21.55
CA THR A 168 -14.26 44.46 -20.37
C THR A 168 -15.03 44.13 -19.10
N PHE A 169 -14.34 43.89 -17.98
CA PHE A 169 -14.99 43.55 -16.71
C PHE A 169 -16.10 44.57 -16.37
N PRO A 170 -17.36 44.15 -16.21
CA PRO A 170 -18.48 45.04 -15.90
C PRO A 170 -18.31 45.79 -14.58
N ALA A 171 -18.97 46.94 -14.43
CA ALA A 171 -18.89 47.77 -13.21
C ALA A 171 -19.27 47.01 -11.92
N VAL A 172 -20.18 46.04 -12.01
CA VAL A 172 -20.57 45.18 -10.88
C VAL A 172 -19.39 44.34 -10.37
N LEU A 173 -18.51 43.87 -11.27
CA LEU A 173 -17.31 43.13 -10.90
C LEU A 173 -16.24 44.06 -10.32
N GLU A 174 -16.17 45.31 -10.76
CA GLU A 174 -15.29 46.32 -10.16
C GLU A 174 -15.67 46.64 -8.70
N GLU A 175 -16.97 46.65 -8.39
CA GLU A 175 -17.42 46.72 -6.98
C GLU A 175 -17.08 45.43 -6.23
N GLY A 176 -17.30 44.27 -6.86
CA GLY A 176 -17.02 42.96 -6.28
C GLY A 176 -15.56 42.74 -5.88
N ILE A 177 -14.59 43.18 -6.69
CA ILE A 177 -13.17 43.01 -6.36
C ILE A 177 -12.77 43.84 -5.13
N ARG A 178 -13.42 44.99 -4.90
CA ARG A 178 -13.16 45.81 -3.71
C ARG A 178 -13.62 45.11 -2.45
N GLU A 179 -14.82 44.53 -2.47
CA GLU A 179 -15.35 43.77 -1.32
C GLU A 179 -14.54 42.50 -1.06
N LEU A 180 -14.12 41.77 -2.12
CA LEU A 180 -13.22 40.64 -1.97
C LEU A 180 -11.89 41.05 -1.31
N CYS A 181 -11.29 42.17 -1.74
CA CYS A 181 -10.04 42.66 -1.18
C CYS A 181 -10.16 43.04 0.31
N LYS A 182 -11.30 43.61 0.73
CA LYS A 182 -11.57 43.89 2.15
C LYS A 182 -11.68 42.61 2.98
N THR A 183 -12.42 41.62 2.50
CA THR A 183 -12.54 40.31 3.16
C THR A 183 -11.17 39.66 3.32
N LEU A 184 -10.36 39.66 2.26
CA LEU A 184 -8.99 39.15 2.31
C LEU A 184 -8.15 39.94 3.33
N ALA A 185 -8.24 41.26 3.38
CA ALA A 185 -7.50 42.08 4.34
C ALA A 185 -7.83 41.72 5.80
N ILE A 186 -9.11 41.48 6.12
CA ILE A 186 -9.54 41.03 7.45
C ILE A 186 -8.94 39.66 7.79
N ALA A 187 -8.98 38.72 6.84
CA ALA A 187 -8.44 37.38 7.01
C ALA A 187 -6.92 37.39 7.24
N TYR A 188 -6.18 38.21 6.48
CA TYR A 188 -4.75 38.44 6.70
C TYR A 188 -4.49 39.05 8.09
N THR A 189 -5.22 40.11 8.47
CA THR A 189 -4.96 40.88 9.69
C THR A 189 -5.29 40.11 10.98
N GLN A 190 -6.37 39.32 11.00
CA GLN A 190 -6.73 38.51 12.17
C GLN A 190 -5.71 37.40 12.45
N ARG A 191 -4.97 36.96 11.42
CA ARG A 191 -4.07 35.79 11.47
C ARG A 191 -2.59 36.17 11.42
N LEU A 192 -2.29 37.43 11.12
CA LEU A 192 -0.99 38.11 11.31
C LEU A 192 -0.79 38.66 12.72
N ARG A 193 -1.68 38.41 13.69
CA ARG A 193 -1.36 38.67 15.09
C ARG A 193 -0.12 37.86 15.44
N PRO A 194 1.03 38.50 15.76
CA PRO A 194 2.19 37.74 16.17
C PRO A 194 1.80 37.00 17.44
N ALA A 195 1.93 35.68 17.42
CA ALA A 195 1.95 34.92 18.65
C ALA A 195 3.04 35.55 19.53
N PRO A 196 2.81 35.77 20.83
CA PRO A 196 3.89 36.20 21.71
C PRO A 196 5.04 35.21 21.54
N LEU A 197 6.25 35.72 21.24
CA LEU A 197 7.49 34.95 21.21
C LEU A 197 7.69 34.30 22.58
N LEU A 198 7.10 33.12 22.77
CA LEU A 198 7.49 32.20 23.83
C LEU A 198 8.94 31.86 23.55
N ARG A 199 9.84 32.31 24.43
CA ARG A 199 11.27 31.95 24.40
C ARG A 199 11.38 30.43 24.40
N SER A 200 11.55 29.83 23.24
CA SER A 200 11.73 28.39 23.09
C SER A 200 13.12 27.99 23.62
N LYS A 201 13.27 26.75 24.07
CA LYS A 201 14.55 26.19 24.52
C LYS A 201 15.66 26.20 23.46
N TYR A 202 15.29 26.43 22.20
CA TYR A 202 16.21 26.54 21.05
C TYR A 202 16.51 27.97 20.61
N HIS A 203 15.92 28.99 21.25
CA HIS A 203 16.12 30.41 20.88
C HIS A 203 17.60 30.83 20.94
N GLN A 204 18.40 30.18 21.78
CA GLN A 204 19.82 30.46 21.87
C GLN A 204 20.58 30.12 20.58
N LEU A 205 20.11 29.17 19.78
CA LEU A 205 20.69 28.87 18.46
C LEU A 205 20.61 30.07 17.52
N VAL A 206 19.54 30.87 17.65
CA VAL A 206 19.38 32.12 16.88
C VAL A 206 20.29 33.22 17.42
N SER A 207 20.40 33.31 18.75
CA SER A 207 21.26 34.31 19.39
C SER A 207 22.75 34.07 19.08
N ASP A 208 23.14 32.81 18.92
CA ASP A 208 24.51 32.39 18.60
C ASP A 208 24.76 32.32 17.07
N ALA A 209 23.80 32.79 16.25
CA ALA A 209 23.86 32.78 14.79
C ALA A 209 24.10 31.40 14.15
N VAL A 210 23.72 30.33 14.84
CA VAL A 210 23.73 28.94 14.33
C VAL A 210 22.55 28.71 13.37
N LEU A 211 21.45 29.43 13.60
CA LEU A 211 20.21 29.34 12.83
C LEU A 211 19.55 30.72 12.75
N SER A 212 18.82 31.04 11.69
CA SER A 212 18.03 32.27 11.61
C SER A 212 16.70 32.13 12.36
N ALA A 213 16.08 33.26 12.73
CA ALA A 213 14.77 33.26 13.39
C ALA A 213 13.69 32.59 12.51
N GLY A 214 13.75 32.79 11.19
CA GLY A 214 12.81 32.20 10.24
C GLY A 214 12.95 30.67 10.14
N GLU A 215 14.18 30.17 10.10
CA GLU A 215 14.46 28.73 10.10
C GLU A 215 13.98 28.06 11.40
N LEU A 216 14.07 28.73 12.56
CA LEU A 216 13.58 28.17 13.82
C LEU A 216 12.06 28.05 13.81
N GLU A 217 11.38 29.06 13.26
CA GLU A 217 9.93 29.04 13.09
C GLU A 217 9.49 27.96 12.10
N GLU A 218 10.24 27.76 11.02
CA GLU A 218 9.98 26.71 10.03
C GLU A 218 10.16 25.32 10.64
N ALA A 219 11.27 25.06 11.35
CA ALA A 219 11.48 23.80 12.08
C ALA A 219 10.38 23.54 13.11
N THR A 220 9.95 24.58 13.83
CA THR A 220 8.86 24.48 14.82
C THR A 220 7.51 24.18 14.15
N ARG A 221 7.27 24.73 12.96
CA ARG A 221 6.05 24.49 12.18
C ARG A 221 6.05 23.10 11.56
N ALA A 222 7.17 22.67 10.99
CA ALA A 222 7.36 21.33 10.44
C ALA A 222 7.09 20.25 11.50
N ALA A 223 7.65 20.43 12.70
CA ALA A 223 7.40 19.55 13.84
C ALA A 223 5.91 19.45 14.23
N ARG A 224 5.19 20.58 14.24
CA ARG A 224 3.74 20.59 14.53
C ARG A 224 2.92 19.86 13.48
N ASN A 225 3.30 19.97 12.21
CA ASN A 225 2.58 19.33 11.10
C ASN A 225 2.89 17.83 10.99
N SER A 226 4.14 17.44 11.25
CA SER A 226 4.62 16.06 11.13
C SER A 226 4.38 15.21 12.39
N GLY A 227 4.14 15.86 13.54
CA GLY A 227 4.08 15.20 14.84
C GLY A 227 5.46 14.73 15.36
N ARG A 228 6.57 15.14 14.73
CA ARG A 228 7.95 14.83 15.17
C ARG A 228 8.51 15.90 16.11
N LEU A 229 9.66 15.64 16.72
CA LEU A 229 10.31 16.62 17.60
C LEU A 229 10.96 17.74 16.78
N VAL A 230 10.98 18.96 17.34
CA VAL A 230 11.69 20.09 16.72
C VAL A 230 13.18 19.79 16.56
N GLU A 231 13.76 19.01 17.48
CA GLU A 231 15.16 18.56 17.40
C GLU A 231 15.42 17.76 16.11
N ASP A 232 14.51 16.85 15.74
CA ASP A 232 14.68 16.01 14.54
C ASP A 232 14.79 16.89 13.28
N HIS A 233 13.92 17.90 13.16
CA HIS A 233 13.95 18.84 12.02
C HIS A 233 15.19 19.74 12.04
N LEU A 234 15.63 20.21 13.22
CA LEU A 234 16.86 21.00 13.35
C LEU A 234 18.09 20.22 12.86
N VAL A 235 18.16 18.91 13.12
CA VAL A 235 19.28 18.06 12.71
C VAL A 235 19.16 17.64 11.25
N GLU A 236 18.00 17.14 10.82
CA GLU A 236 17.82 16.55 9.48
C GLU A 236 17.73 17.62 8.38
N GLU A 237 16.92 18.66 8.57
CA GLU A 237 16.63 19.66 7.53
C GLU A 237 17.60 20.83 7.58
N PHE A 238 17.90 21.33 8.78
CA PHE A 238 18.76 22.51 8.98
C PHE A 238 20.20 22.16 9.36
N GLN A 239 20.55 20.86 9.45
CA GLN A 239 21.91 20.36 9.64
C GLN A 239 22.60 20.93 10.91
N VAL A 240 21.82 21.27 11.94
CA VAL A 240 22.34 21.74 13.22
C VAL A 240 22.99 20.57 13.96
N LYS A 241 24.27 20.72 14.35
CA LYS A 241 24.98 19.69 15.11
C LYS A 241 24.40 19.55 16.53
N LEU A 242 24.29 18.32 17.02
CA LEU A 242 23.76 18.01 18.37
C LEU A 242 24.47 18.79 19.48
N ALA A 243 25.78 19.01 19.38
CA ALA A 243 26.54 19.79 20.35
C ALA A 243 26.02 21.24 20.51
N TRP A 244 25.57 21.89 19.41
CA TRP A 244 24.99 23.24 19.48
C TRP A 244 23.62 23.22 20.15
N ILE A 245 22.82 22.19 19.87
CA ILE A 245 21.53 21.97 20.53
C ILE A 245 21.73 21.75 22.03
N GLY A 246 22.70 20.91 22.41
CA GLY A 246 23.08 20.68 23.81
C GLY A 246 23.51 21.95 24.54
N VAL A 247 24.33 22.81 23.92
CA VAL A 247 24.72 24.11 24.48
C VAL A 247 23.52 25.05 24.65
N ALA A 248 22.60 25.08 23.68
CA ALA A 248 21.37 25.86 23.79
C ALA A 248 20.49 25.40 24.96
N LEU A 249 20.32 24.08 25.12
CA LEU A 249 19.59 23.48 26.24
C LEU A 249 20.27 23.77 27.58
N SER A 250 21.61 23.69 27.65
CA SER A 250 22.38 24.00 28.85
C SER A 250 22.17 25.43 29.32
N ARG A 251 22.18 26.40 28.41
CA ARG A 251 21.91 27.81 28.73
C ARG A 251 20.46 28.07 29.10
N PHE A 252 19.52 27.36 28.48
CA PHE A 252 18.10 27.49 28.79
C PHE A 252 17.76 26.98 30.20
N PHE A 253 18.23 25.77 30.56
CA PHE A 253 17.95 25.16 31.86
C PHE A 253 18.95 25.55 32.96
N GLY A 254 20.06 26.20 32.63
CA GLY A 254 21.12 26.55 33.58
C GLY A 254 21.87 25.34 34.15
N LEU A 255 21.86 24.21 33.44
CA LEU A 255 22.49 22.95 33.86
C LEU A 255 23.58 22.53 32.86
N PRO A 256 24.63 21.81 33.28
CA PRO A 256 25.67 21.37 32.36
C PRO A 256 25.13 20.38 31.31
N TYR A 257 25.57 20.53 30.07
CA TYR A 257 25.29 19.61 28.97
C TYR A 257 26.22 18.40 29.03
N GLU A 258 25.63 17.21 28.95
CA GLU A 258 26.35 15.93 28.91
C GLU A 258 26.13 15.25 27.55
N PRO A 259 27.16 15.16 26.69
CA PRO A 259 27.06 14.53 25.39
C PRO A 259 27.04 13.00 25.47
N PHE A 260 26.72 12.35 24.35
CA PHE A 260 26.88 10.91 24.21
C PHE A 260 28.36 10.48 24.19
N ARG A 261 28.68 9.38 24.88
CA ARG A 261 30.03 8.84 25.02
C ARG A 261 30.05 7.32 24.79
N GLN A 262 30.69 6.89 23.70
CA GLN A 262 30.80 5.46 23.35
C GLN A 262 31.58 4.62 24.38
N ASP A 263 32.47 5.25 25.15
CA ASP A 263 33.27 4.61 26.18
C ASP A 263 32.58 4.55 27.55
N ARG A 264 31.33 5.05 27.66
CA ARG A 264 30.57 5.05 28.90
C ARG A 264 30.22 3.63 29.35
N VAL A 265 30.63 3.28 30.57
CA VAL A 265 30.33 1.97 31.18
C VAL A 265 28.92 2.00 31.78
N ARG A 266 28.15 0.93 31.54
CA ARG A 266 26.80 0.76 32.10
C ARG A 266 26.85 0.62 33.63
N PRO A 267 26.20 1.49 34.42
CA PRO A 267 26.15 1.38 35.87
C PRO A 267 25.10 0.34 36.30
N SER A 268 25.47 -0.94 36.36
CA SER A 268 24.57 -2.05 36.68
C SER A 268 23.83 -1.89 38.00
N ASP A 269 24.49 -1.32 39.01
CA ASP A 269 23.92 -1.17 40.36
C ASP A 269 22.80 -0.12 40.43
N LEU A 270 22.89 0.94 39.62
CA LEU A 270 21.88 2.00 39.55
C LEU A 270 20.66 1.57 38.70
N LEU A 271 20.89 0.69 37.73
CA LEU A 271 19.87 0.26 36.76
C LEU A 271 19.14 -1.02 37.16
N LYS A 272 19.52 -1.68 38.25
CA LYS A 272 19.02 -3.01 38.67
C LYS A 272 17.49 -3.11 38.73
N ASN A 273 16.81 -2.02 39.12
CA ASN A 273 15.35 -1.97 39.27
C ASN A 273 14.67 -1.05 38.24
N LEU A 274 15.39 -0.61 37.19
CA LEU A 274 14.90 0.33 36.19
C LEU A 274 14.83 -0.35 34.83
N LYS A 275 13.62 -0.43 34.27
CA LYS A 275 13.36 -0.97 32.93
C LYS A 275 13.58 0.11 31.86
N ARG A 276 13.97 -0.32 30.65
CA ARG A 276 14.19 0.56 29.50
C ARG A 276 12.95 1.40 29.19
N GLU A 277 11.78 0.77 29.09
CA GLU A 277 10.53 1.42 28.67
C GLU A 277 10.14 2.52 29.64
N PHE A 278 10.39 2.31 30.94
CA PHE A 278 10.11 3.31 31.97
C PHE A 278 10.99 4.55 31.79
N MET A 279 12.27 4.38 31.47
CA MET A 279 13.21 5.50 31.28
C MET A 279 13.00 6.22 29.95
N GLU A 280 12.58 5.49 28.93
CA GLU A 280 12.15 6.09 27.67
C GLU A 280 10.87 6.92 27.85
N GLN A 281 9.87 6.44 28.59
CA GLN A 281 8.66 7.22 28.87
C GLN A 281 8.91 8.40 29.81
N SER A 282 9.76 8.22 30.82
CA SER A 282 10.05 9.25 31.81
C SER A 282 11.16 10.22 31.40
N GLN A 283 11.89 9.93 30.31
CA GLN A 283 12.90 10.79 29.70
C GLN A 283 14.07 11.18 30.64
N TRP A 284 14.46 10.27 31.54
CA TRP A 284 15.65 10.41 32.39
C TRP A 284 16.36 9.07 32.64
N LEU A 285 17.65 9.12 32.98
CA LEU A 285 18.52 7.95 33.19
C LEU A 285 19.64 8.27 34.19
N PRO A 286 19.91 7.44 35.22
CA PRO A 286 21.11 7.59 36.05
C PRO A 286 22.34 7.06 35.30
N ILE A 287 23.40 7.86 35.22
CA ILE A 287 24.59 7.54 34.41
C ILE A 287 25.85 7.26 35.23
N GLU A 288 25.98 7.83 36.42
CA GLU A 288 27.10 7.60 37.34
C GLU A 288 26.71 7.97 38.77
N ASP A 289 27.37 7.37 39.75
CA ASP A 289 27.31 7.78 41.16
C ASP A 289 28.73 8.15 41.61
N GLY A 290 28.92 9.41 41.97
CA GLY A 290 30.24 9.99 42.21
C GLY A 290 30.26 10.98 43.38
N PRO A 291 31.40 11.66 43.63
CA PRO A 291 31.53 12.60 44.75
C PRO A 291 30.56 13.80 44.64
N GLU A 292 30.10 14.14 43.44
CA GLU A 292 29.08 15.19 43.20
C GLU A 292 27.63 14.72 43.46
N GLY A 293 27.43 13.44 43.75
CA GLY A 293 26.12 12.79 43.86
C GLY A 293 25.83 11.88 42.66
N MET A 294 24.62 11.32 42.64
CA MET A 294 24.12 10.49 41.54
C MET A 294 23.73 11.40 40.38
N VAL A 295 24.41 11.23 39.25
CA VAL A 295 24.23 12.06 38.06
C VAL A 295 23.06 11.52 37.23
N ILE A 296 22.09 12.39 37.00
CA ILE A 296 20.87 12.10 36.25
C ILE A 296 20.94 12.84 34.91
N LEU A 297 20.94 12.05 33.83
CA LEU A 297 20.81 12.54 32.46
C LEU A 297 19.32 12.70 32.12
N ALA A 298 18.89 13.87 31.65
CA ALA A 298 17.50 14.13 31.29
C ALA A 298 17.38 15.02 30.05
N THR A 299 16.32 14.81 29.25
CA THR A 299 16.00 15.68 28.09
C THR A 299 15.22 16.95 28.51
N ASP A 300 14.49 16.87 29.63
CA ASP A 300 13.88 18.01 30.32
C ASP A 300 14.07 17.90 31.86
N PRO A 301 15.17 18.48 32.40
CA PRO A 301 15.48 18.37 33.81
C PRO A 301 14.45 19.02 34.76
N GLU A 302 13.77 20.09 34.34
CA GLU A 302 12.76 20.75 35.16
C GLU A 302 11.53 19.87 35.33
N GLN A 303 11.06 19.26 34.24
CA GLN A 303 9.95 18.31 34.28
C GLN A 303 10.27 17.11 35.20
N VAL A 304 11.46 16.54 35.03
CA VAL A 304 11.91 15.37 35.80
C VAL A 304 12.08 15.70 37.28
N SER A 305 12.64 16.88 37.61
CA SER A 305 12.79 17.33 38.99
C SER A 305 11.42 17.57 39.67
N ASN A 306 10.48 18.19 38.96
CA ASN A 306 9.14 18.47 39.46
C ASN A 306 8.31 17.19 39.69
N ALA A 307 8.51 16.16 38.87
CA ALA A 307 7.79 14.90 39.00
C ALA A 307 8.17 14.12 40.28
N ARG A 308 9.31 14.43 40.91
CA ARG A 308 9.85 13.78 42.14
C ARG A 308 9.97 12.25 42.08
N VAL A 309 9.83 11.65 40.90
CA VAL A 309 9.87 10.19 40.68
C VAL A 309 11.21 9.60 41.12
N ILE A 310 12.31 10.31 40.83
CA ILE A 310 13.66 9.85 41.18
C ILE A 310 13.85 9.79 42.70
N ASN A 311 13.32 10.75 43.46
CA ASN A 311 13.40 10.75 44.92
C ASN A 311 12.59 9.61 45.54
N THR A 312 11.56 9.10 44.86
CA THR A 312 10.83 7.91 45.31
C THR A 312 11.66 6.64 45.11
N ILE A 313 12.40 6.55 44.01
CA ILE A 313 13.22 5.38 43.66
C ILE A 313 14.54 5.39 44.46
N PHE A 314 15.13 6.57 44.66
CA PHE A 314 16.40 6.78 45.35
C PHE A 314 16.25 7.79 46.52
N PRO A 315 15.56 7.42 47.61
CA PRO A 315 15.17 8.34 48.69
C PRO A 315 16.31 8.96 49.51
N LYS A 316 17.55 8.47 49.37
CA LYS A 316 18.72 8.96 50.10
C LYS A 316 19.84 9.49 49.19
N ALA A 317 19.62 9.53 47.87
CA ALA A 317 20.64 9.96 46.91
C ALA A 317 20.67 11.49 46.77
N ARG A 318 21.87 12.06 46.72
CA ARG A 318 22.07 13.45 46.29
C ARG A 318 22.04 13.48 44.77
N LEU A 319 21.07 14.16 44.16
CA LEU A 319 20.87 14.17 42.71
C LEU A 319 21.61 15.34 42.05
N ALA A 320 22.36 15.05 40.99
CA ALA A 320 23.00 16.05 40.13
C ALA A 320 22.44 15.94 38.71
N TYR A 321 21.65 16.91 38.27
CA TYR A 321 21.04 16.87 36.94
C TYR A 321 22.00 17.35 35.85
N ARG A 322 21.94 16.70 34.69
CA ARG A 322 22.63 17.05 33.45
C ARG A 322 21.63 17.01 32.30
N VAL A 323 21.71 17.98 31.40
CA VAL A 323 20.84 18.04 30.22
C VAL A 323 21.51 17.39 29.02
N THR A 324 20.72 16.74 28.16
CA THR A 324 21.20 16.18 26.89
C THR A 324 20.13 16.33 25.81
N THR A 325 20.48 16.03 24.56
CA THR A 325 19.56 16.03 23.42
C THR A 325 18.73 14.73 23.39
N HIS A 326 17.57 14.73 22.73
CA HIS A 326 16.76 13.50 22.59
C HIS A 326 17.51 12.41 21.81
N ALA A 327 18.27 12.78 20.79
CA ALA A 327 19.10 11.85 20.02
C ALA A 327 20.19 11.20 20.91
N GLU A 328 20.92 11.99 21.69
CA GLU A 328 21.99 11.48 22.57
C GLU A 328 21.45 10.70 23.77
N PHE A 329 20.27 11.07 24.26
CA PHE A 329 19.55 10.28 25.27
C PHE A 329 19.22 8.89 24.74
N ARG A 330 18.65 8.78 23.53
CA ARG A 330 18.37 7.48 22.88
C ARG A 330 19.65 6.67 22.68
N GLN A 331 20.74 7.29 22.21
CA GLN A 331 22.02 6.61 22.04
C GLN A 331 22.58 6.06 23.36
N THR A 332 22.44 6.82 24.46
CA THR A 332 22.88 6.39 25.80
C THR A 332 21.98 5.26 26.32
N LEU A 333 20.67 5.34 26.06
CA LEU A 333 19.71 4.29 26.40
C LEU A 333 20.01 2.99 25.64
N ASP A 334 20.28 3.09 24.34
CA ASP A 334 20.68 1.97 23.48
C ASP A 334 21.99 1.34 23.92
N GLN A 335 22.97 2.15 24.36
CA GLN A 335 24.23 1.63 24.89
C GLN A 335 24.03 0.85 26.20
N PHE A 336 23.10 1.27 27.07
CA PHE A 336 22.87 0.64 28.36
C PHE A 336 21.93 -0.58 28.27
N PHE A 337 20.97 -0.58 27.34
CA PHE A 337 19.92 -1.60 27.23
C PHE A 337 19.97 -2.40 25.92
N GLY A 338 20.91 -2.12 25.03
CA GLY A 338 20.96 -2.64 23.65
C GLY A 338 20.19 -1.74 22.68
N ALA A 339 20.60 -1.65 21.41
CA ALA A 339 19.87 -0.83 20.44
C ALA A 339 18.48 -1.42 20.13
N GLU A 340 17.49 -0.57 19.87
CA GLU A 340 16.20 -0.98 19.27
C GLU A 340 16.36 -1.34 17.78
N SER A 341 17.42 -2.08 17.43
CA SER A 341 17.45 -2.82 16.18
C SER A 341 16.75 -4.15 16.42
N SER A 342 15.57 -4.27 15.85
CA SER A 342 14.90 -5.52 15.52
C SER A 342 15.82 -6.76 15.55
N LEU A 343 15.44 -7.73 16.39
CA LEU A 343 16.09 -9.02 16.70
C LEU A 343 16.85 -9.01 18.04
N GLU A 344 16.12 -9.16 19.15
CA GLU A 344 16.55 -10.20 20.10
C GLU A 344 16.72 -11.48 19.25
N THR A 345 17.91 -12.06 19.25
CA THR A 345 18.11 -13.33 18.55
C THR A 345 17.22 -14.34 19.26
N VAL A 346 16.55 -15.23 18.52
CA VAL A 346 15.80 -16.31 19.17
C VAL A 346 16.72 -17.15 20.08
N VAL A 347 18.01 -17.18 19.76
CA VAL A 347 19.08 -17.76 20.59
C VAL A 347 19.23 -17.05 21.95
N ASP A 348 19.10 -15.73 22.01
CA ASP A 348 19.19 -14.96 23.27
C ASP A 348 17.96 -15.23 24.13
N LEU A 349 16.77 -15.31 23.52
CA LEU A 349 15.53 -15.73 24.19
C LEU A 349 15.64 -17.16 24.73
N LEU A 350 16.29 -18.08 24.00
CA LEU A 350 16.53 -19.45 24.46
C LEU A 350 17.61 -19.52 25.56
N SER A 351 18.61 -18.64 25.54
CA SER A 351 19.67 -18.64 26.55
C SER A 351 19.16 -18.30 27.95
N GLY A 352 18.11 -17.49 28.05
CA GLY A 352 17.41 -17.23 29.32
C GLY A 352 16.47 -18.37 29.77
N LEU A 353 16.33 -19.42 28.95
CA LEU A 353 15.45 -20.58 29.17
C LEU A 353 16.23 -21.88 29.44
N ASP A 354 17.56 -21.87 29.28
CA ASP A 354 18.47 -23.03 29.45
C ASP A 354 19.00 -23.19 30.90
N ASP A 355 18.63 -22.31 31.85
CA ASP A 355 19.17 -22.33 33.23
C ASP A 355 18.49 -23.32 34.21
N ASP A 356 17.48 -24.10 33.78
CA ASP A 356 16.75 -25.07 34.63
C ASP A 356 16.93 -26.53 34.15
N ASP A 357 18.19 -26.96 33.97
CA ASP A 357 18.55 -28.27 33.41
C ASP A 357 18.68 -29.39 34.48
N ASP A 358 17.74 -29.53 35.44
CA ASP A 358 17.83 -30.61 36.45
C ASP A 358 16.57 -31.43 36.78
N ASP A 359 15.45 -31.32 36.06
CA ASP A 359 14.50 -32.45 36.11
C ASP A 359 13.62 -32.57 34.87
N GLY A 360 13.64 -33.76 34.25
CA GLY A 360 12.96 -34.08 33.00
C GLY A 360 11.44 -34.17 33.09
N THR A 361 10.82 -33.39 33.97
CA THR A 361 9.38 -33.19 34.09
C THR A 361 8.92 -32.09 33.15
N ASP A 362 7.84 -32.35 32.41
CA ASP A 362 7.12 -31.31 31.68
C ASP A 362 6.78 -30.18 32.65
N ILE A 363 7.19 -28.94 32.36
CA ILE A 363 6.82 -27.79 33.19
C ILE A 363 5.30 -27.67 33.11
N SER A 364 4.62 -27.87 34.25
CA SER A 364 3.18 -27.73 34.31
C SER A 364 2.81 -26.26 34.15
N GLU A 365 1.61 -25.99 33.63
CA GLU A 365 1.11 -24.63 33.42
C GLU A 365 1.09 -23.80 34.73
N ALA A 366 1.09 -24.47 35.89
CA ALA A 366 1.13 -23.85 37.21
C ALA A 366 2.54 -23.54 37.73
N ASP A 367 3.59 -24.12 37.11
CA ASP A 367 4.98 -24.02 37.57
C ASP A 367 5.83 -23.05 36.73
N LEU A 368 5.27 -22.49 35.64
CA LEU A 368 5.96 -21.46 34.86
C LEU A 368 6.01 -20.14 35.64
N SER A 369 7.21 -19.62 35.86
CA SER A 369 7.37 -18.28 36.43
C SER A 369 6.77 -17.23 35.48
N ALA A 370 6.25 -16.12 36.02
CA ALA A 370 5.74 -15.00 35.21
C ALA A 370 6.80 -14.42 34.25
N ALA A 371 8.10 -14.63 34.54
CA ALA A 371 9.19 -14.28 33.64
C ALA A 371 9.26 -15.26 32.44
N ALA A 372 9.21 -16.57 32.69
CA ALA A 372 9.21 -17.60 31.65
C ALA A 372 7.97 -17.50 30.73
N GLU A 373 6.80 -17.17 31.28
CA GLU A 373 5.60 -16.90 30.48
C GLU A 373 5.79 -15.71 29.52
N ASN A 374 6.42 -14.64 29.98
CA ASN A 374 6.67 -13.45 29.13
C ASN A 374 7.66 -13.77 28.00
N GLU A 375 8.74 -14.50 28.30
CA GLU A 375 9.72 -14.92 27.30
C GLU A 375 9.10 -15.90 26.28
N LEU A 376 8.22 -16.80 26.71
CA LEU A 376 7.46 -17.67 25.82
C LEU A 376 6.51 -16.88 24.89
N VAL A 377 5.84 -15.84 25.41
CA VAL A 377 4.99 -14.96 24.61
C VAL A 377 5.80 -14.26 23.52
N LYS A 378 6.97 -13.72 23.88
CA LYS A 378 7.90 -13.11 22.91
C LYS A 378 8.37 -14.12 21.88
N LEU A 379 8.74 -15.33 22.30
CA LEU A 379 9.19 -16.41 21.41
C LEU A 379 8.13 -16.76 20.36
N VAL A 380 6.87 -17.00 20.77
CA VAL A 380 5.77 -17.33 19.84
C VAL A 380 5.49 -16.18 18.87
N ASN A 381 5.43 -14.94 19.38
CA ASN A 381 5.25 -13.77 18.53
C ASN A 381 6.40 -13.61 17.52
N LYS A 382 7.64 -13.84 17.96
CA LYS A 382 8.84 -13.76 17.14
C LYS A 382 8.87 -14.81 16.04
N ILE A 383 8.52 -16.07 16.35
CA ILE A 383 8.37 -17.16 15.37
C ILE A 383 7.39 -16.74 14.25
N ILE A 384 6.23 -16.19 14.62
CA ILE A 384 5.20 -15.76 13.64
C ILE A 384 5.70 -14.60 12.78
N ILE A 385 6.33 -13.59 13.39
CA ILE A 385 6.88 -12.43 12.68
C ILE A 385 7.99 -12.86 11.70
N ASP A 386 8.89 -13.73 12.14
CA ASP A 386 10.00 -14.20 11.31
C ASP A 386 9.52 -15.11 10.18
N ALA A 387 8.51 -15.94 10.42
CA ALA A 387 7.85 -16.71 9.37
C ALA A 387 7.22 -15.80 8.30
N TYR A 388 6.52 -14.74 8.71
CA TYR A 388 5.93 -13.78 7.79
C TYR A 388 7.00 -13.02 6.99
N ARG A 389 8.04 -12.50 7.66
CA ARG A 389 9.16 -11.80 7.01
C ARG A 389 9.92 -12.69 6.03
N ALA A 390 10.04 -13.98 6.34
CA ALA A 390 10.66 -14.96 5.47
C ALA A 390 9.75 -15.44 4.33
N GLY A 391 8.51 -14.94 4.24
CA GLY A 391 7.55 -15.34 3.20
C GLY A 391 7.07 -16.78 3.30
N ALA A 392 7.04 -17.35 4.51
CA ALA A 392 6.55 -18.71 4.73
C ALA A 392 5.02 -18.80 4.55
N SER A 393 4.53 -19.92 4.02
CA SER A 393 3.09 -20.21 3.93
C SER A 393 2.55 -20.90 5.18
N ASP A 394 3.36 -21.76 5.79
CA ASP A 394 2.98 -22.57 6.95
C ASP A 394 4.13 -22.61 7.97
N ILE A 395 3.78 -22.54 9.25
CA ILE A 395 4.66 -22.77 10.40
C ILE A 395 4.30 -24.14 10.97
N HIS A 396 5.29 -25.01 11.05
CA HIS A 396 5.17 -26.35 11.61
C HIS A 396 5.89 -26.39 12.95
N ILE A 397 5.19 -26.75 14.02
CA ILE A 397 5.76 -26.99 15.35
C ILE A 397 5.54 -28.46 15.66
N GLU A 398 6.63 -29.22 15.64
CA GLU A 398 6.63 -30.68 15.62
C GLU A 398 7.38 -31.20 16.84
N PRO A 399 6.68 -31.37 17.99
CA PRO A 399 7.27 -31.96 19.18
C PRO A 399 7.54 -33.46 18.94
N ARG A 400 8.70 -33.94 19.39
CA ARG A 400 9.03 -35.37 19.34
C ARG A 400 8.67 -36.07 20.65
N PRO A 401 8.57 -37.40 20.71
CA PRO A 401 8.37 -38.12 21.97
C PRO A 401 9.57 -37.99 22.92
N GLY A 402 9.36 -38.26 24.22
CA GLY A 402 10.44 -38.35 25.22
C GLY A 402 11.20 -37.04 25.42
N LYS A 403 12.53 -37.12 25.61
CA LYS A 403 13.41 -35.96 25.88
C LYS A 403 13.98 -35.28 24.63
N GLU A 404 13.52 -35.64 23.43
CA GLU A 404 14.02 -35.04 22.18
C GLU A 404 13.68 -33.53 22.11
N LYS A 405 14.21 -32.78 21.15
CA LYS A 405 13.82 -31.37 20.98
C LYS A 405 12.54 -31.25 20.14
N THR A 406 11.81 -30.15 20.32
CA THR A 406 10.72 -29.74 19.44
C THR A 406 11.28 -29.05 18.23
N VAL A 407 10.95 -29.52 17.04
CA VAL A 407 11.46 -28.94 15.80
C VAL A 407 10.43 -27.96 15.25
N ILE A 408 10.86 -26.73 14.98
CA ILE A 408 10.04 -25.72 14.32
C ILE A 408 10.56 -25.55 12.88
N ARG A 409 9.67 -25.70 11.91
CA ARG A 409 9.98 -25.62 10.47
C ARG A 409 9.06 -24.63 9.77
N PHE A 410 9.58 -23.94 8.77
CA PHE A 410 8.79 -23.08 7.90
C PHE A 410 8.62 -23.73 6.53
N ARG A 411 7.42 -23.67 5.97
CA ARG A 411 7.20 -23.98 4.56
C ARG A 411 7.39 -22.73 3.73
N LYS A 412 8.49 -22.65 2.99
CA LYS A 412 8.77 -21.54 2.05
C LYS A 412 8.76 -22.07 0.63
N ASP A 413 7.99 -21.43 -0.25
CA ASP A 413 7.85 -21.84 -1.66
C ASP A 413 7.58 -23.35 -1.85
N GLY A 414 6.78 -23.93 -0.94
CA GLY A 414 6.39 -25.35 -0.93
C GLY A 414 7.39 -26.30 -0.28
N SER A 415 8.61 -25.87 0.03
CA SER A 415 9.66 -26.68 0.68
C SER A 415 9.71 -26.43 2.18
N LEU A 416 9.97 -27.47 2.98
CA LEU A 416 10.15 -27.35 4.42
C LEU A 416 11.61 -27.04 4.75
N GLU A 417 11.82 -26.01 5.59
CA GLU A 417 13.12 -25.57 6.07
C GLU A 417 13.11 -25.56 7.61
N ASN A 418 14.17 -26.08 8.23
CA ASN A 418 14.33 -25.99 9.68
C ASN A 418 14.56 -24.54 10.10
N TYR A 419 13.81 -24.08 11.09
CA TYR A 419 13.95 -22.74 11.66
C TYR A 419 14.72 -22.79 12.98
N ILE A 420 14.20 -23.51 13.96
CA ILE A 420 14.82 -23.64 15.29
C ILE A 420 14.40 -24.93 15.98
N GLU A 421 15.19 -25.38 16.95
CA GLU A 421 14.84 -26.45 17.87
C GLU A 421 14.66 -25.88 19.28
N VAL A 422 13.56 -26.24 19.93
CA VAL A 422 13.20 -25.78 21.29
C VAL A 422 13.29 -26.97 22.26
N PRO A 423 13.78 -26.78 23.50
CA PRO A 423 13.83 -27.85 24.51
C PRO A 423 12.47 -28.51 24.77
N ALA A 424 12.50 -29.77 25.21
CA ALA A 424 11.31 -30.58 25.45
C ALA A 424 10.37 -29.98 26.51
N SER A 425 10.94 -29.35 27.54
CA SER A 425 10.25 -28.74 28.68
C SER A 425 9.19 -27.70 28.25
N TYR A 426 9.39 -27.00 27.14
CA TYR A 426 8.51 -25.94 26.66
C TYR A 426 7.39 -26.40 25.71
N ARG A 427 7.29 -27.70 25.40
CA ARG A 427 6.30 -28.25 24.45
C ARG A 427 4.86 -27.93 24.83
N ASN A 428 4.49 -28.27 26.05
CA ASN A 428 3.14 -28.06 26.56
C ASN A 428 2.83 -26.56 26.65
N ALA A 429 3.82 -25.76 27.05
CA ALA A 429 3.69 -24.30 27.15
C ALA A 429 3.46 -23.65 25.77
N LEU A 430 4.21 -24.07 24.74
CA LEU A 430 4.01 -23.61 23.36
C LEU A 430 2.61 -23.96 22.86
N ALA A 431 2.16 -25.20 23.09
CA ALA A 431 0.83 -25.64 22.68
C ALA A 431 -0.30 -24.87 23.39
N ALA A 432 -0.19 -24.69 24.70
CA ALA A 432 -1.13 -23.91 25.50
C ALA A 432 -1.19 -22.45 25.03
N ARG A 433 -0.04 -21.80 24.83
CA ARG A 433 0.03 -20.42 24.35
C ARG A 433 -0.67 -20.24 23.01
N ILE A 434 -0.45 -21.16 22.07
CA ILE A 434 -1.09 -21.09 20.75
C ILE A 434 -2.60 -21.33 20.89
N LYS A 435 -3.04 -22.32 21.69
CA LYS A 435 -4.46 -22.57 21.96
C LYS A 435 -5.17 -21.36 22.57
N ILE A 436 -4.51 -20.64 23.49
CA ILE A 436 -5.01 -19.37 24.05
C ILE A 436 -5.21 -18.33 22.94
N MET A 437 -4.25 -18.18 22.02
CA MET A 437 -4.33 -17.18 20.95
C MET A 437 -5.48 -17.42 19.96
N CYS A 438 -5.94 -18.66 19.83
CA CYS A 438 -7.05 -19.06 18.96
C CYS A 438 -8.32 -19.50 19.69
N GLU A 439 -8.44 -19.21 21.00
CA GLU A 439 -9.62 -19.50 21.83
C GLU A 439 -10.02 -21.00 21.84
N LEU A 440 -9.02 -21.89 21.82
CA LEU A 440 -9.18 -23.34 21.87
C LEU A 440 -9.12 -23.90 23.30
N ASP A 441 -9.64 -25.12 23.49
CA ASP A 441 -9.61 -25.80 24.79
C ASP A 441 -8.22 -26.39 25.06
N ILE A 442 -7.53 -25.83 26.07
CA ILE A 442 -6.18 -26.23 26.49
C ILE A 442 -6.19 -27.63 27.11
N SER A 443 -7.29 -28.02 27.76
CA SER A 443 -7.43 -29.29 28.47
C SER A 443 -7.65 -30.47 27.51
N GLU A 444 -8.24 -30.22 26.35
CA GLU A 444 -8.44 -31.25 25.33
C GLU A 444 -7.16 -31.40 24.48
N ARG A 445 -6.50 -32.55 24.64
CA ARG A 445 -5.27 -32.92 23.91
C ARG A 445 -5.42 -34.18 23.09
N ARG A 446 -6.60 -34.79 23.06
CA ARG A 446 -6.84 -36.11 22.44
C ARG A 446 -7.63 -36.03 21.15
N LYS A 447 -8.10 -34.84 20.78
CA LYS A 447 -8.88 -34.60 19.55
C LYS A 447 -8.25 -33.46 18.76
N PRO A 448 -8.25 -33.53 17.42
CA PRO A 448 -7.85 -32.40 16.60
C PRO A 448 -8.71 -31.17 16.91
N GLN A 449 -8.08 -29.99 16.91
CA GLN A 449 -8.76 -28.70 17.08
C GLN A 449 -8.33 -27.72 15.99
N ASP A 450 -9.27 -26.93 15.47
CA ASP A 450 -9.05 -25.91 14.47
C ASP A 450 -9.43 -24.54 15.04
N GLY A 451 -8.55 -23.55 14.88
CA GLY A 451 -8.76 -22.18 15.34
C GLY A 451 -8.22 -21.13 14.37
N LYS A 452 -8.48 -19.86 14.67
CA LYS A 452 -7.95 -18.72 13.92
C LYS A 452 -7.30 -17.72 14.87
N ILE A 453 -6.18 -17.14 14.45
CA ILE A 453 -5.46 -16.09 15.19
C ILE A 453 -5.53 -14.80 14.37
N ARG A 454 -6.12 -13.74 14.93
CA ARG A 454 -5.96 -12.38 14.41
C ARG A 454 -4.71 -11.76 15.05
N PHE A 455 -3.58 -11.84 14.36
CA PHE A 455 -2.28 -11.56 14.95
C PHE A 455 -2.08 -10.10 15.35
N LYS A 456 -2.83 -9.18 14.74
CA LYS A 456 -2.90 -7.75 15.14
C LYS A 456 -3.21 -7.53 16.62
N LYS A 457 -3.89 -8.48 17.28
CA LYS A 457 -4.17 -8.43 18.73
C LYS A 457 -2.91 -8.64 19.59
N PHE A 458 -1.87 -9.26 19.03
CA PHE A 458 -0.69 -9.74 19.76
C PHE A 458 0.61 -9.02 19.33
N ALA A 459 0.64 -8.46 18.12
CA ALA A 459 1.77 -7.72 17.56
C ALA A 459 1.28 -6.69 16.53
N PRO A 460 2.07 -5.66 16.15
CA PRO A 460 1.67 -4.65 15.17
C PRO A 460 1.49 -5.17 13.74
N LEU A 461 1.70 -6.47 13.51
CA LEU A 461 1.59 -7.11 12.21
C LEU A 461 0.14 -7.54 11.94
N ASP A 462 -0.47 -6.98 10.89
CA ASP A 462 -1.86 -7.24 10.51
C ASP A 462 -1.99 -8.48 9.60
N ILE A 463 -1.90 -9.66 10.21
CA ILE A 463 -2.11 -10.95 9.53
C ILE A 463 -3.12 -11.82 10.28
N GLU A 464 -3.76 -12.74 9.55
CA GLU A 464 -4.59 -13.79 10.12
C GLU A 464 -3.87 -15.14 9.94
N LEU A 465 -3.93 -16.02 10.94
CA LEU A 465 -3.43 -17.38 10.84
C LEU A 465 -4.54 -18.38 11.09
N ARG A 466 -4.53 -19.49 10.36
CA ARG A 466 -5.34 -20.67 10.66
C ARG A 466 -4.47 -21.67 11.41
N VAL A 467 -4.93 -22.14 12.56
CA VAL A 467 -4.21 -23.07 13.43
C VAL A 467 -4.92 -24.40 13.43
N ALA A 468 -4.18 -25.49 13.29
CA ALA A 468 -4.64 -26.84 13.59
C ALA A 468 -3.72 -27.47 14.62
N THR A 469 -4.29 -28.02 15.69
CA THR A 469 -3.57 -28.85 16.68
C THR A 469 -3.98 -30.30 16.49
N ILE A 470 -3.02 -31.21 16.36
CA ILE A 470 -3.25 -32.62 16.05
C ILE A 470 -2.55 -33.49 17.10
N PRO A 471 -3.27 -34.36 17.83
CA PRO A 471 -2.63 -35.29 18.74
C PRO A 471 -1.72 -36.29 17.99
N SER A 472 -0.52 -36.49 18.51
CA SER A 472 0.53 -37.29 17.89
C SER A 472 1.04 -38.38 18.85
N ALA A 473 1.89 -39.27 18.33
CA ALA A 473 2.44 -40.37 19.12
C ALA A 473 3.28 -39.83 20.30
N GLY A 474 3.19 -40.49 21.45
CA GLY A 474 3.91 -40.06 22.66
C GLY A 474 3.20 -38.97 23.49
N GLY A 475 1.92 -38.71 23.23
CA GLY A 475 1.11 -37.79 24.04
C GLY A 475 1.38 -36.30 23.78
N VAL A 476 2.07 -35.99 22.68
CA VAL A 476 2.37 -34.63 22.24
C VAL A 476 1.38 -34.16 21.17
N GLU A 477 1.35 -32.86 20.93
CA GLU A 477 0.44 -32.23 19.96
C GLU A 477 1.24 -31.52 18.87
N ASP A 478 1.13 -31.98 17.63
CA ASP A 478 1.64 -31.29 16.46
C ASP A 478 0.79 -30.05 16.17
N ILE A 479 1.43 -28.93 15.84
CA ILE A 479 0.74 -27.68 15.55
C ILE A 479 1.16 -27.18 14.17
N VAL A 480 0.17 -26.89 13.34
CA VAL A 480 0.35 -26.28 12.03
C VAL A 480 -0.37 -24.95 12.00
N MET A 481 0.36 -23.88 11.74
CA MET A 481 -0.21 -22.54 11.54
C MET A 481 -0.01 -22.11 10.09
N ARG A 482 -1.10 -21.95 9.35
CA ARG A 482 -1.09 -21.38 8.01
C ARG A 482 -1.24 -19.87 8.09
N ILE A 483 -0.27 -19.14 7.53
CA ILE A 483 -0.36 -17.69 7.40
C ILE A 483 -1.30 -17.38 6.25
N LEU A 484 -2.44 -16.76 6.55
CA LEU A 484 -3.38 -16.29 5.54
C LEU A 484 -2.83 -14.98 4.98
N ALA A 485 -2.70 -14.90 3.66
CA ALA A 485 -2.26 -13.68 3.01
C ALA A 485 -3.35 -12.61 3.17
N ALA A 486 -3.17 -11.71 4.15
CA ALA A 486 -3.91 -10.46 4.22
C ALA A 486 -3.35 -9.52 3.13
N GLY A 487 -3.72 -9.78 1.88
CA GLY A 487 -3.24 -9.04 0.73
C GLY A 487 -4.32 -8.91 -0.34
N GLU A 488 -4.27 -7.81 -1.08
CA GLU A 488 -5.09 -7.66 -2.29
C GLU A 488 -4.82 -8.83 -3.25
N PRO A 489 -5.85 -9.30 -3.98
CA PRO A 489 -5.70 -10.33 -4.99
C PRO A 489 -4.57 -9.98 -5.97
N ILE A 490 -3.79 -10.98 -6.37
CA ILE A 490 -2.76 -10.77 -7.38
C ILE A 490 -3.44 -10.32 -8.68
N PRO A 491 -3.02 -9.21 -9.31
CA PRO A 491 -3.54 -8.83 -10.62
C PRO A 491 -3.38 -9.97 -11.64
N LEU A 492 -4.36 -10.13 -12.53
CA LEU A 492 -4.42 -11.23 -13.50
C LEU A 492 -3.14 -11.29 -14.38
N GLU A 493 -2.58 -10.13 -14.73
CA GLU A 493 -1.36 -9.99 -15.52
C GLU A 493 -0.10 -10.47 -14.77
N LYS A 494 -0.13 -10.50 -13.44
CA LYS A 494 1.00 -10.90 -12.59
C LYS A 494 0.99 -12.39 -12.21
N LEU A 495 -0.02 -13.16 -12.62
CA LEU A 495 -0.08 -14.60 -12.35
C LEU A 495 0.95 -15.45 -13.11
N GLY A 496 1.62 -14.87 -14.12
CA GLY A 496 2.55 -15.61 -14.97
C GLY A 496 1.85 -16.49 -16.00
N VAL A 497 0.63 -16.12 -16.41
CA VAL A 497 -0.01 -16.68 -17.60
C VAL A 497 0.72 -16.15 -18.83
N LEU A 498 1.08 -17.02 -19.78
CA LEU A 498 1.74 -16.58 -21.02
C LEU A 498 0.82 -15.62 -21.79
N PRO A 499 1.35 -14.63 -22.54
CA PRO A 499 0.54 -13.65 -23.26
C PRO A 499 -0.56 -14.28 -24.14
N HIS A 500 -0.23 -15.36 -24.85
CA HIS A 500 -1.17 -16.16 -25.65
C HIS A 500 -2.37 -16.67 -24.83
N ASN A 501 -2.12 -17.22 -23.65
CA ASN A 501 -3.19 -17.73 -22.78
C ASN A 501 -3.89 -16.62 -22.01
N LEU A 502 -3.20 -15.51 -21.71
CA LEU A 502 -3.77 -14.39 -20.95
C LEU A 502 -4.88 -13.69 -21.73
N GLU A 503 -4.66 -13.44 -23.02
CA GLU A 503 -5.67 -12.86 -23.90
C GLU A 503 -6.89 -13.79 -24.05
N ARG A 504 -6.64 -15.07 -24.34
CA ARG A 504 -7.69 -16.10 -24.43
C ARG A 504 -8.47 -16.25 -23.14
N LEU A 505 -7.80 -16.20 -21.99
CA LEU A 505 -8.42 -16.26 -20.67
C LEU A 505 -9.35 -15.05 -20.47
N LYS A 506 -8.85 -13.83 -20.67
CA LYS A 506 -9.64 -12.60 -20.55
C LYS A 506 -10.90 -12.65 -21.41
N ASN A 507 -10.74 -12.97 -22.70
CA ASN A 507 -11.87 -13.06 -23.64
C ASN A 507 -12.90 -14.12 -23.24
N THR A 508 -12.48 -15.17 -22.52
CA THR A 508 -13.36 -16.25 -22.08
C THR A 508 -14.11 -15.88 -20.80
N VAL A 509 -13.42 -15.30 -19.81
CA VAL A 509 -14.01 -14.97 -18.50
C VAL A 509 -14.85 -13.70 -18.51
N THR A 510 -14.78 -12.87 -19.56
CA THR A 510 -15.67 -11.71 -19.74
C THR A 510 -16.98 -12.03 -20.46
N LYS A 511 -17.23 -13.30 -20.79
CA LYS A 511 -18.52 -13.71 -21.37
C LYS A 511 -19.65 -13.49 -20.35
N PRO A 512 -20.87 -13.16 -20.82
CA PRO A 512 -21.97 -12.80 -19.92
C PRO A 512 -22.43 -13.98 -19.06
N TYR A 513 -22.34 -15.22 -19.56
CA TYR A 513 -22.76 -16.41 -18.86
C TYR A 513 -21.95 -17.63 -19.29
N GLY A 514 -22.00 -18.69 -18.50
CA GLY A 514 -21.36 -19.96 -18.77
C GLY A 514 -20.52 -20.48 -17.61
N LEU A 515 -19.96 -21.68 -17.76
CA LEU A 515 -19.13 -22.36 -16.78
C LEU A 515 -17.64 -22.23 -17.09
N PHE A 516 -16.86 -21.80 -16.12
CA PHE A 516 -15.40 -21.80 -16.19
C PHE A 516 -14.77 -22.49 -14.98
N PHE A 517 -13.92 -23.48 -15.23
CA PHE A 517 -13.27 -24.25 -14.16
C PHE A 517 -11.78 -23.93 -14.06
N VAL A 518 -11.27 -23.90 -12.83
CA VAL A 518 -9.83 -23.97 -12.55
C VAL A 518 -9.51 -25.30 -11.90
N CYS A 519 -8.61 -26.09 -12.48
CA CYS A 519 -8.30 -27.42 -11.97
C CYS A 519 -6.82 -27.64 -11.65
N GLY A 520 -6.55 -28.63 -10.80
CA GLY A 520 -5.22 -28.96 -10.29
C GLY A 520 -5.26 -29.59 -8.90
N PRO A 521 -4.14 -30.11 -8.37
CA PRO A 521 -4.10 -30.73 -7.06
C PRO A 521 -4.16 -29.66 -5.97
N THR A 522 -4.06 -30.08 -4.72
CA THR A 522 -3.91 -29.15 -3.60
C THR A 522 -2.61 -28.34 -3.75
N GLY A 523 -2.66 -27.03 -3.49
CA GLY A 523 -1.48 -26.17 -3.54
C GLY A 523 -1.02 -25.73 -4.93
N SER A 524 -1.77 -25.98 -6.01
CA SER A 524 -1.43 -25.46 -7.34
C SER A 524 -1.84 -24.00 -7.58
N GLY A 525 -2.40 -23.30 -6.59
CA GLY A 525 -2.78 -21.90 -6.72
C GLY A 525 -4.14 -21.65 -7.38
N LYS A 526 -5.04 -22.66 -7.42
CA LYS A 526 -6.40 -22.52 -8.01
C LYS A 526 -7.18 -21.34 -7.42
N THR A 527 -7.26 -21.29 -6.10
CA THR A 527 -7.95 -20.22 -5.35
C THR A 527 -7.35 -18.87 -5.70
N THR A 528 -6.02 -18.74 -5.73
CA THR A 528 -5.33 -17.50 -6.12
C THR A 528 -5.75 -17.05 -7.52
N THR A 529 -5.68 -17.94 -8.52
CA THR A 529 -6.03 -17.63 -9.90
C THR A 529 -7.50 -17.24 -10.05
N LEU A 530 -8.39 -17.97 -9.39
CA LEU A 530 -9.82 -17.70 -9.43
C LEU A 530 -10.14 -16.34 -8.77
N HIS A 531 -9.51 -16.02 -7.64
CA HIS A 531 -9.66 -14.70 -7.02
C HIS A 531 -9.07 -13.57 -7.87
N SER A 532 -8.00 -13.80 -8.62
CA SER A 532 -7.48 -12.83 -9.60
C SER A 532 -8.47 -12.58 -10.76
N VAL A 533 -9.16 -13.63 -11.23
CA VAL A 533 -10.22 -13.51 -12.24
C VAL A 533 -11.40 -12.72 -11.67
N LEU A 534 -11.86 -13.06 -10.45
CA LEU A 534 -12.94 -12.31 -9.81
C LEU A 534 -12.57 -10.85 -9.58
N HIS A 535 -11.32 -10.57 -9.19
CA HIS A 535 -10.82 -9.22 -9.03
C HIS A 535 -10.86 -8.44 -10.35
N TYR A 536 -10.51 -9.07 -11.47
CA TYR A 536 -10.59 -8.46 -12.80
C TYR A 536 -12.04 -8.15 -13.23
N LEU A 537 -13.01 -8.97 -12.81
CA LEU A 537 -14.44 -8.78 -13.10
C LEU A 537 -15.17 -7.88 -12.08
N ASN A 538 -14.52 -7.52 -10.98
CA ASN A 538 -15.12 -6.78 -9.87
C ASN A 538 -15.28 -5.30 -10.22
N THR A 539 -16.39 -4.97 -10.89
CA THR A 539 -16.81 -3.61 -11.19
C THR A 539 -18.04 -3.23 -10.35
N PRO A 540 -18.33 -1.94 -10.14
CA PRO A 540 -19.53 -1.51 -9.41
C PRO A 540 -20.84 -2.05 -9.98
N ASP A 541 -20.87 -2.38 -11.27
CA ASP A 541 -22.04 -2.86 -12.00
C ASP A 541 -22.14 -4.39 -12.02
N THR A 542 -21.20 -5.11 -11.39
CA THR A 542 -21.16 -6.59 -11.37
C THR A 542 -21.29 -7.12 -9.96
N LYS A 543 -22.36 -7.85 -9.68
CA LYS A 543 -22.64 -8.44 -8.39
C LYS A 543 -22.12 -9.87 -8.29
N ILE A 544 -21.07 -10.03 -7.50
CA ILE A 544 -20.33 -11.28 -7.36
C ILE A 544 -20.62 -11.94 -6.00
N TRP A 545 -21.14 -13.17 -6.03
CA TRP A 545 -21.34 -14.02 -4.85
C TRP A 545 -20.37 -15.19 -4.85
N THR A 546 -19.78 -15.49 -3.69
CA THR A 546 -18.88 -16.64 -3.53
C THR A 546 -19.31 -17.52 -2.36
N ALA A 547 -19.21 -18.84 -2.53
CA ALA A 547 -19.31 -19.81 -1.45
C ALA A 547 -17.97 -20.54 -1.31
N GLU A 548 -17.33 -20.48 -0.15
CA GLU A 548 -15.95 -20.96 0.05
C GLU A 548 -15.82 -21.76 1.37
N ASP A 549 -14.93 -22.75 1.42
CA ASP A 549 -14.72 -23.64 2.58
C ASP A 549 -13.22 -23.77 2.94
N PRO A 550 -12.62 -22.80 3.67
CA PRO A 550 -13.15 -21.51 4.12
C PRO A 550 -12.85 -20.37 3.12
N VAL A 551 -13.24 -19.13 3.47
CA VAL A 551 -12.83 -17.93 2.71
C VAL A 551 -11.35 -17.65 2.98
N GLU A 552 -10.51 -17.76 1.94
CA GLU A 552 -9.05 -17.64 2.04
C GLU A 552 -8.55 -16.21 1.68
N ILE A 553 -9.16 -15.57 0.68
CA ILE A 553 -8.78 -14.22 0.20
C ILE A 553 -10.01 -13.32 0.29
N THR A 554 -9.95 -12.29 1.13
CA THR A 554 -11.05 -11.32 1.24
C THR A 554 -10.92 -10.23 0.18
N GLN A 555 -12.02 -9.90 -0.49
CA GLN A 555 -12.05 -8.86 -1.52
C GLN A 555 -13.19 -7.88 -1.27
N ARG A 556 -12.86 -6.59 -1.30
CA ARG A 556 -13.88 -5.53 -1.26
C ARG A 556 -14.73 -5.59 -2.52
N GLY A 557 -16.06 -5.54 -2.36
CA GLY A 557 -17.04 -5.59 -3.47
C GLY A 557 -17.73 -6.95 -3.60
N LEU A 558 -17.05 -8.04 -3.26
CA LEU A 558 -17.60 -9.39 -3.31
C LEU A 558 -18.51 -9.68 -2.10
N ARG A 559 -19.46 -10.60 -2.29
CA ARG A 559 -20.29 -11.19 -1.23
C ARG A 559 -19.82 -12.61 -0.95
N GLN A 560 -18.88 -12.72 -0.01
CA GLN A 560 -18.21 -13.99 0.29
C GLN A 560 -18.88 -14.70 1.47
N VAL A 561 -19.41 -15.88 1.21
CA VAL A 561 -20.07 -16.75 2.18
C VAL A 561 -19.14 -17.90 2.52
N GLN A 562 -18.83 -18.04 3.81
CA GLN A 562 -18.09 -19.21 4.30
C GLN A 562 -19.07 -20.36 4.56
N VAL A 563 -18.77 -21.54 4.02
CA VAL A 563 -19.49 -22.77 4.30
C VAL A 563 -19.44 -23.09 5.79
N ASN A 564 -20.59 -23.46 6.34
CA ASN A 564 -20.73 -23.87 7.74
C ASN A 564 -21.64 -25.11 7.82
N ARG A 565 -21.01 -26.28 7.67
CA ARG A 565 -21.69 -27.58 7.72
C ARG A 565 -22.38 -27.85 9.06
N LYS A 566 -21.87 -27.32 10.18
CA LYS A 566 -22.51 -27.48 11.50
C LYS A 566 -23.88 -26.81 11.56
N SER A 567 -24.04 -25.69 10.84
CA SER A 567 -25.31 -24.97 10.73
C SER A 567 -26.20 -25.43 9.57
N GLY A 568 -25.75 -26.41 8.76
CA GLY A 568 -26.44 -26.84 7.54
C GLY A 568 -26.23 -25.94 6.31
N LEU A 569 -25.32 -24.95 6.37
CA LEU A 569 -24.97 -24.09 5.24
C LEU A 569 -23.84 -24.73 4.43
N ASP A 570 -24.18 -25.62 3.51
CA ASP A 570 -23.27 -26.26 2.54
C ASP A 570 -23.27 -25.56 1.17
N PHE A 571 -22.46 -26.06 0.22
CA PHE A 571 -22.34 -25.47 -1.12
C PHE A 571 -23.66 -25.46 -1.88
N ALA A 572 -24.41 -26.56 -1.87
CA ALA A 572 -25.70 -26.65 -2.53
C ALA A 572 -26.72 -25.65 -1.95
N THR A 573 -26.77 -25.53 -0.62
CA THR A 573 -27.64 -24.57 0.07
C THR A 573 -27.26 -23.12 -0.26
N ALA A 574 -25.96 -22.81 -0.28
CA ALA A 574 -25.47 -21.49 -0.68
C ALA A 574 -25.84 -21.17 -2.13
N MET A 575 -25.63 -22.11 -3.07
CA MET A 575 -26.01 -21.97 -4.47
C MET A 575 -27.52 -21.67 -4.64
N ARG A 576 -28.39 -22.34 -3.88
CA ARG A 576 -29.84 -22.09 -3.94
C ARG A 576 -30.17 -20.67 -3.48
N ALA A 577 -29.44 -20.17 -2.48
CA ALA A 577 -29.62 -18.82 -1.99
C ALA A 577 -29.13 -17.78 -3.03
N PHE A 578 -27.98 -18.04 -3.67
CA PHE A 578 -27.41 -17.14 -4.69
C PHE A 578 -28.34 -16.94 -5.87
N LEU A 579 -28.97 -17.99 -6.38
CA LEU A 579 -29.93 -17.89 -7.49
C LEU A 579 -31.15 -17.00 -7.20
N ARG A 580 -31.45 -16.71 -5.92
CA ARG A 580 -32.50 -15.75 -5.52
C ARG A 580 -31.95 -14.40 -5.08
N ALA A 581 -30.64 -14.25 -5.08
CA ALA A 581 -29.94 -13.08 -4.59
C ALA A 581 -29.53 -12.13 -5.72
N ASP A 582 -30.05 -12.32 -6.94
CA ASP A 582 -29.76 -11.50 -8.13
C ASP A 582 -28.23 -11.36 -8.36
N PRO A 583 -27.52 -12.47 -8.68
CA PRO A 583 -26.08 -12.44 -8.96
C PRO A 583 -25.82 -12.25 -10.45
N ASP A 584 -24.72 -11.61 -10.83
CA ASP A 584 -24.17 -11.67 -12.20
C ASP A 584 -23.15 -12.81 -12.31
N VAL A 585 -22.31 -12.92 -11.27
CA VAL A 585 -21.23 -13.91 -11.18
C VAL A 585 -21.39 -14.72 -9.91
N ILE A 586 -21.31 -16.03 -10.05
CA ILE A 586 -21.32 -16.99 -8.95
C ILE A 586 -19.98 -17.73 -8.91
N MET A 587 -19.39 -17.82 -7.74
CA MET A 587 -18.23 -18.66 -7.50
C MET A 587 -18.50 -19.71 -6.43
N VAL A 588 -18.19 -20.95 -6.74
CA VAL A 588 -18.21 -22.06 -5.78
C VAL A 588 -16.78 -22.53 -5.59
N GLY A 589 -16.30 -22.53 -4.34
CA GLY A 589 -14.92 -22.87 -4.02
C GLY A 589 -14.50 -24.22 -4.59
N GLU A 590 -15.40 -25.20 -4.57
CA GLU A 590 -15.23 -26.48 -5.23
C GLU A 590 -16.57 -27.14 -5.54
N MET A 591 -16.62 -27.88 -6.65
CA MET A 591 -17.76 -28.71 -7.01
C MET A 591 -17.37 -30.18 -6.85
N ARG A 592 -17.80 -30.81 -5.75
CA ARG A 592 -17.45 -32.20 -5.41
C ARG A 592 -18.56 -33.21 -5.66
N ASP A 593 -19.80 -32.77 -5.58
CA ASP A 593 -20.99 -33.61 -5.65
C ASP A 593 -21.86 -33.27 -6.87
N LYS A 594 -22.66 -34.25 -7.28
CA LYS A 594 -23.53 -34.15 -8.45
C LYS A 594 -24.53 -33.00 -8.35
N GLU A 595 -25.02 -32.72 -7.14
CA GLU A 595 -26.04 -31.71 -6.89
C GLU A 595 -25.50 -30.30 -7.13
N THR A 596 -24.38 -29.94 -6.50
CA THR A 596 -23.72 -28.64 -6.66
C THR A 596 -23.30 -28.41 -8.11
N VAL A 597 -22.81 -29.44 -8.78
CA VAL A 597 -22.47 -29.40 -10.21
C VAL A 597 -23.69 -29.13 -11.09
N ALA A 598 -24.79 -29.88 -10.89
CA ALA A 598 -26.02 -29.71 -11.67
C ALA A 598 -26.58 -28.29 -11.53
N MET A 599 -26.57 -27.75 -10.31
CA MET A 599 -26.97 -26.37 -10.05
C MET A 599 -26.05 -25.34 -10.74
N GLY A 600 -24.75 -25.61 -10.81
CA GLY A 600 -23.80 -24.76 -11.55
C GLY A 600 -24.11 -24.71 -13.04
N ILE A 601 -24.45 -25.86 -13.65
CA ILE A 601 -24.88 -25.92 -15.06
C ILE A 601 -26.18 -25.14 -15.25
N GLU A 602 -27.19 -25.40 -14.42
CA GLU A 602 -28.48 -24.72 -14.51
C GLU A 602 -28.33 -23.20 -14.37
N ALA A 603 -27.55 -22.74 -13.38
CA ALA A 603 -27.21 -21.33 -13.20
C ALA A 603 -26.58 -20.74 -14.47
N SER A 604 -25.64 -21.48 -15.08
CA SER A 604 -24.96 -21.00 -16.28
C SER A 604 -25.84 -20.92 -17.53
N LEU A 605 -26.77 -21.87 -17.70
CA LEU A 605 -27.74 -21.88 -18.79
C LEU A 605 -28.84 -20.83 -18.60
N THR A 606 -29.07 -20.40 -17.36
CA THR A 606 -30.02 -19.33 -17.01
C THR A 606 -29.40 -17.92 -17.03
N GLY A 607 -28.20 -17.77 -17.58
CA GLY A 607 -27.60 -16.46 -17.85
C GLY A 607 -26.60 -15.97 -16.80
N HIS A 608 -26.10 -16.85 -15.91
CA HIS A 608 -25.09 -16.50 -14.92
C HIS A 608 -23.69 -16.93 -15.36
N LEU A 609 -22.66 -16.17 -14.98
CA LEU A 609 -21.28 -16.61 -15.11
C LEU A 609 -20.87 -17.38 -13.85
N VAL A 610 -20.46 -18.64 -14.01
CA VAL A 610 -20.19 -19.54 -12.88
C VAL A 610 -18.74 -20.02 -12.89
N PHE A 611 -18.04 -19.75 -11.80
CA PHE A 611 -16.67 -20.20 -11.56
C PHE A 611 -16.61 -21.30 -10.51
N SER A 612 -15.77 -22.30 -10.74
CA SER A 612 -15.53 -23.34 -9.72
C SER A 612 -14.15 -23.98 -9.86
N THR A 613 -13.77 -24.79 -8.87
CA THR A 613 -12.54 -25.57 -8.90
C THR A 613 -12.76 -27.08 -8.90
N LEU A 614 -11.81 -27.80 -9.51
CA LEU A 614 -11.76 -29.26 -9.58
C LEU A 614 -10.37 -29.80 -9.22
N HIS A 615 -10.33 -31.05 -8.74
CA HIS A 615 -9.11 -31.76 -8.36
C HIS A 615 -8.71 -32.81 -9.39
N THR A 616 -8.40 -32.36 -10.61
CA THR A 616 -7.96 -33.19 -11.74
C THR A 616 -6.56 -32.79 -12.20
N ASN A 617 -5.91 -33.64 -13.01
CA ASN A 617 -4.53 -33.41 -13.42
C ASN A 617 -4.40 -32.58 -14.69
N SER A 618 -5.38 -32.66 -15.59
CA SER A 618 -5.41 -31.92 -16.85
C SER A 618 -6.80 -31.35 -17.15
N ALA A 619 -6.87 -30.38 -18.05
CA ALA A 619 -8.12 -29.78 -18.49
C ALA A 619 -9.02 -30.80 -19.21
N PRO A 620 -8.53 -31.64 -20.16
CA PRO A 620 -9.36 -32.67 -20.79
C PRO A 620 -9.87 -33.76 -19.82
N GLU A 621 -9.07 -34.19 -18.84
CA GLU A 621 -9.53 -35.15 -17.81
C GLU A 621 -10.66 -34.58 -16.94
N SER A 622 -10.69 -33.25 -16.77
CA SER A 622 -11.75 -32.58 -16.01
C SER A 622 -13.11 -32.79 -16.64
N ILE A 623 -13.19 -32.80 -17.96
CA ILE A 623 -14.42 -33.09 -18.71
C ILE A 623 -14.92 -34.49 -18.39
N VAL A 624 -14.06 -35.49 -18.50
CA VAL A 624 -14.45 -36.88 -18.23
C VAL A 624 -14.86 -37.06 -16.78
N ARG A 625 -14.13 -36.47 -15.83
CA ARG A 625 -14.50 -36.50 -14.42
C ARG A 625 -15.89 -35.91 -14.16
N LEU A 626 -16.20 -34.81 -14.83
CA LEU A 626 -17.51 -34.14 -14.75
C LEU A 626 -18.62 -35.02 -15.35
N LEU A 627 -18.38 -35.67 -16.49
CA LEU A 627 -19.31 -36.64 -17.07
C LEU A 627 -19.51 -37.88 -16.17
N ASP A 628 -18.45 -38.40 -15.55
CA ASP A 628 -18.50 -39.53 -14.62
C ASP A 628 -19.31 -39.22 -13.34
N MET A 629 -19.38 -37.94 -12.95
CA MET A 629 -20.26 -37.48 -11.86
C MET A 629 -21.75 -37.46 -12.25
N GLY A 630 -22.07 -37.84 -13.49
CA GLY A 630 -23.43 -37.98 -14.00
C GLY A 630 -24.01 -36.68 -14.53
N MET A 631 -23.17 -35.79 -15.05
CA MET A 631 -23.61 -34.61 -15.79
C MET A 631 -24.17 -35.01 -17.16
N ASP A 632 -25.23 -34.33 -17.57
CA ASP A 632 -25.73 -34.44 -18.93
C ASP A 632 -24.73 -33.81 -19.91
N PRO A 633 -24.21 -34.56 -20.90
CA PRO A 633 -23.18 -34.07 -21.82
C PRO A 633 -23.62 -32.90 -22.68
N PHE A 634 -24.90 -32.84 -23.05
CA PHE A 634 -25.44 -31.78 -23.91
C PHE A 634 -25.49 -30.46 -23.16
N ASN A 635 -26.18 -30.43 -22.02
CA ASN A 635 -26.28 -29.24 -21.17
C ASN A 635 -24.90 -28.77 -20.69
N PHE A 636 -24.01 -29.71 -20.35
CA PHE A 636 -22.65 -29.36 -19.93
C PHE A 636 -21.83 -28.76 -21.07
N ALA A 637 -21.83 -29.37 -22.26
CA ALA A 637 -21.11 -28.87 -23.42
C ALA A 637 -21.57 -27.45 -23.79
N ASP A 638 -22.88 -27.21 -23.78
CA ASP A 638 -23.44 -25.89 -24.11
C ASP A 638 -23.02 -24.83 -23.09
N ALA A 639 -23.05 -25.17 -21.80
CA ALA A 639 -22.64 -24.30 -20.70
C ALA A 639 -21.14 -24.01 -20.63
N LEU A 640 -20.28 -24.94 -21.05
CA LEU A 640 -18.83 -24.86 -20.85
C LEU A 640 -18.18 -23.72 -21.66
N LEU A 641 -17.52 -22.80 -20.96
CA LEU A 641 -16.67 -21.77 -21.54
C LEU A 641 -15.22 -22.21 -21.65
N GLY A 642 -14.70 -22.87 -20.62
CA GLY A 642 -13.33 -23.35 -20.61
C GLY A 642 -12.90 -23.96 -19.27
N VAL A 643 -11.73 -24.60 -19.31
CA VAL A 643 -11.06 -25.20 -18.16
C VAL A 643 -9.60 -24.75 -18.16
N LEU A 644 -9.14 -24.19 -17.04
CA LEU A 644 -7.76 -23.81 -16.79
C LEU A 644 -7.12 -24.79 -15.81
N ALA A 645 -6.31 -25.71 -16.31
CA ALA A 645 -5.44 -26.54 -15.49
C ALA A 645 -4.21 -25.76 -15.02
N GLN A 646 -3.82 -25.97 -13.77
CA GLN A 646 -2.70 -25.25 -13.15
C GLN A 646 -1.81 -26.13 -12.27
N ARG A 647 -0.50 -25.85 -12.33
CA ARG A 647 0.54 -26.33 -11.41
C ARG A 647 1.43 -25.16 -10.97
N LEU A 648 2.16 -25.29 -9.87
CA LEU A 648 3.18 -24.30 -9.46
C LEU A 648 4.57 -24.92 -9.51
N ALA A 649 5.46 -24.32 -10.27
CA ALA A 649 6.89 -24.63 -10.28
C ALA A 649 7.68 -23.56 -9.51
N LYS A 650 8.92 -23.87 -9.11
CA LYS A 650 9.82 -22.87 -8.52
C LYS A 650 10.33 -21.89 -9.57
N ARG A 651 10.42 -20.60 -9.22
CA ARG A 651 10.97 -19.56 -10.09
C ARG A 651 12.47 -19.39 -9.85
N LEU A 652 13.25 -19.27 -10.92
CA LEU A 652 14.68 -18.98 -10.83
C LEU A 652 14.91 -17.62 -10.16
N CYS A 653 15.89 -17.56 -9.27
CA CYS A 653 16.24 -16.31 -8.58
C CYS A 653 16.77 -15.28 -9.59
N SER A 654 16.16 -14.09 -9.61
CA SER A 654 16.57 -13.00 -10.50
C SER A 654 17.97 -12.46 -10.24
N HIS A 655 18.50 -12.65 -9.01
CA HIS A 655 19.80 -12.12 -8.60
C HIS A 655 20.98 -13.05 -8.93
N CYS A 656 20.78 -14.39 -8.88
CA CYS A 656 21.88 -15.36 -9.00
C CYS A 656 21.74 -16.35 -10.16
N ARG A 657 20.64 -16.33 -10.93
CA ARG A 657 20.51 -17.19 -12.11
C ARG A 657 21.67 -16.95 -13.09
N GLN A 658 22.28 -18.02 -13.58
CA GLN A 658 23.37 -17.93 -14.55
C GLN A 658 22.84 -18.17 -15.97
N ALA A 659 23.06 -17.20 -16.85
CA ALA A 659 22.77 -17.32 -18.27
C ALA A 659 23.81 -18.22 -18.97
N TYR A 660 23.36 -19.05 -19.90
CA TYR A 660 24.23 -19.87 -20.76
C TYR A 660 23.56 -20.16 -22.11
N GLU A 661 24.37 -20.40 -23.14
CA GLU A 661 23.90 -20.88 -24.43
C GLU A 661 23.69 -22.41 -24.33
N PRO A 662 22.48 -22.94 -24.58
CA PRO A 662 22.20 -24.36 -24.47
C PRO A 662 22.96 -25.14 -25.55
N THR A 663 23.30 -26.39 -25.25
CA THR A 663 23.88 -27.27 -26.28
C THR A 663 22.81 -27.68 -27.30
N ALA A 664 23.23 -28.09 -28.50
CA ALA A 664 22.30 -28.61 -29.50
C ALA A 664 21.48 -29.80 -28.96
N GLU A 665 22.10 -30.66 -28.16
CA GLU A 665 21.44 -31.80 -27.51
C GLU A 665 20.39 -31.36 -26.47
N GLU A 666 20.68 -30.35 -25.66
CA GLU A 666 19.74 -29.84 -24.66
C GLU A 666 18.51 -29.20 -25.31
N LEU A 667 18.72 -28.40 -26.36
CA LEU A 667 17.62 -27.81 -27.12
C LEU A 667 16.79 -28.88 -27.83
N GLU A 668 17.45 -29.90 -28.38
CA GLU A 668 16.82 -31.04 -29.03
C GLU A 668 15.96 -31.86 -28.05
N LEU A 669 16.42 -32.06 -26.82
CA LEU A 669 15.64 -32.72 -25.76
C LEU A 669 14.39 -31.91 -25.38
N LEU A 670 14.50 -30.59 -25.24
CA LEU A 670 13.35 -29.72 -24.99
C LEU A 670 12.35 -29.80 -26.15
N LEU A 671 12.84 -29.74 -27.38
CA LEU A 671 12.01 -29.82 -28.58
C LEU A 671 11.31 -31.18 -28.69
N ALA A 672 12.00 -32.27 -28.40
CA ALA A 672 11.45 -33.61 -28.40
C ALA A 672 10.33 -33.76 -27.36
N GLU A 673 10.53 -33.29 -26.13
CA GLU A 673 9.49 -33.31 -25.09
C GLU A 673 8.27 -32.46 -25.42
N TYR A 674 8.48 -31.30 -26.09
CA TYR A 674 7.38 -30.46 -26.55
C TYR A 674 6.60 -31.15 -27.67
N CYS A 675 7.29 -31.73 -28.65
CA CYS A 675 6.68 -32.41 -29.79
C CYS A 675 5.97 -33.72 -29.40
N GLU A 676 6.43 -34.39 -28.34
CA GLU A 676 5.76 -35.57 -27.77
C GLU A 676 4.29 -35.27 -27.45
N GLU A 677 4.02 -34.12 -26.86
CA GLU A 677 2.67 -33.69 -26.48
C GLU A 677 1.78 -33.42 -27.71
N LEU A 678 2.35 -33.18 -28.90
CA LEU A 678 1.63 -32.92 -30.14
C LEU A 678 1.37 -34.16 -31.00
N ARG A 679 1.93 -35.33 -30.66
CA ARG A 679 1.84 -36.55 -31.50
C ARG A 679 0.41 -36.94 -31.88
N GLY A 680 -0.58 -36.61 -31.04
CA GLY A 680 -1.99 -36.90 -31.30
C GLY A 680 -2.68 -35.94 -32.29
N THR A 681 -2.08 -34.80 -32.60
CA THR A 681 -2.66 -33.78 -33.49
C THR A 681 -2.59 -34.20 -34.96
N GLU A 682 -3.49 -33.68 -35.79
CA GLU A 682 -3.52 -33.92 -37.23
C GLU A 682 -2.26 -33.38 -37.94
N SER A 683 -1.76 -32.21 -37.52
CA SER A 683 -0.53 -31.63 -38.08
C SER A 683 0.69 -32.53 -37.88
N PHE A 684 0.87 -33.11 -36.68
CA PHE A 684 1.97 -34.05 -36.43
C PHE A 684 1.76 -35.43 -37.05
N ARG A 685 0.51 -35.88 -37.22
CA ARG A 685 0.22 -37.16 -37.87
C ARG A 685 0.40 -37.10 -39.39
N SER A 686 0.19 -35.94 -39.99
CA SER A 686 0.35 -35.74 -41.44
C SER A 686 1.82 -35.56 -41.83
N ASP A 687 2.55 -34.69 -41.13
CA ASP A 687 3.98 -34.47 -41.35
C ASP A 687 4.68 -34.07 -40.04
N ALA A 688 5.24 -35.05 -39.35
CA ALA A 688 5.91 -34.85 -38.08
C ALA A 688 7.17 -33.97 -38.19
N ASP A 689 7.91 -34.05 -39.30
CA ASP A 689 9.16 -33.30 -39.49
C ASP A 689 8.88 -31.83 -39.80
N ALA A 690 7.87 -31.56 -40.63
CA ALA A 690 7.40 -30.19 -40.89
C ALA A 690 6.85 -29.55 -39.60
N ALA A 691 5.96 -30.24 -38.89
CA ALA A 691 5.36 -29.71 -37.66
C ALA A 691 6.42 -29.45 -36.57
N ARG A 692 7.42 -30.32 -36.45
CA ARG A 692 8.58 -30.12 -35.57
C ARG A 692 9.40 -28.89 -35.98
N THR A 693 9.64 -28.69 -37.27
CA THR A 693 10.37 -27.54 -37.80
C THR A 693 9.64 -26.23 -37.50
N ASP A 694 8.31 -26.23 -37.62
CA ASP A 694 7.47 -25.07 -37.31
C ASP A 694 7.50 -24.68 -35.83
N VAL A 695 7.51 -25.67 -34.92
CA VAL A 695 7.69 -25.41 -33.48
C VAL A 695 9.02 -24.73 -33.22
N LEU A 696 10.12 -25.25 -33.77
CA LEU A 696 11.45 -24.66 -33.59
C LEU A 696 11.54 -23.25 -34.19
N ALA A 697 10.97 -23.02 -35.38
CA ALA A 697 10.90 -21.70 -35.98
C ALA A 697 10.09 -20.72 -35.10
N GLY A 698 8.98 -21.19 -34.54
CA GLY A 698 8.17 -20.43 -33.58
C GLY A 698 8.91 -20.09 -32.29
N TRP A 699 9.76 -20.98 -31.79
CA TRP A 699 10.64 -20.72 -30.64
C TRP A 699 11.70 -19.68 -30.98
N LYS A 700 12.38 -19.82 -32.13
CA LYS A 700 13.40 -18.84 -32.57
C LYS A 700 12.82 -17.43 -32.68
N ARG A 701 11.59 -17.29 -33.20
CA ARG A 701 10.92 -15.97 -33.29
C ARG A 701 10.60 -15.35 -31.93
N ARG A 702 10.27 -16.17 -30.92
CA ARG A 702 9.81 -15.69 -29.60
C ARG A 702 10.92 -15.54 -28.57
N HIS A 703 11.91 -16.42 -28.62
CA HIS A 703 12.95 -16.56 -27.58
C HIS A 703 14.38 -16.49 -28.13
N GLY A 704 14.56 -16.48 -29.45
CA GLY A 704 15.86 -16.31 -30.07
C GLY A 704 16.32 -14.86 -30.09
N ASP A 705 17.63 -14.64 -30.03
CA ASP A 705 18.24 -13.34 -30.30
C ASP A 705 18.20 -12.99 -31.80
N ALA A 706 18.81 -11.87 -32.20
CA ALA A 706 18.89 -11.44 -33.60
C ALA A 706 19.58 -12.46 -34.54
N HIS A 707 20.32 -13.42 -33.99
CA HIS A 707 21.00 -14.50 -34.70
C HIS A 707 20.28 -15.85 -34.55
N GLY A 708 19.13 -15.88 -33.87
CA GLY A 708 18.35 -17.09 -33.61
C GLY A 708 18.97 -18.01 -32.55
N LYS A 709 19.87 -17.50 -31.71
CA LYS A 709 20.45 -18.24 -30.57
C LYS A 709 19.57 -18.11 -29.34
N PHE A 710 19.51 -19.18 -28.55
CA PHE A 710 18.75 -19.23 -27.30
C PHE A 710 19.65 -18.91 -26.11
N THR A 711 19.10 -18.27 -25.08
CA THR A 711 19.76 -18.10 -23.78
C THR A 711 18.92 -18.78 -22.71
N LEU A 712 19.45 -19.85 -22.11
CA LEU A 712 18.82 -20.52 -20.97
C LEU A 712 19.45 -20.09 -19.66
N TYR A 713 18.80 -20.45 -18.56
CA TYR A 713 19.22 -20.06 -17.22
C TYR A 713 19.23 -21.27 -16.29
N ARG A 714 20.24 -21.34 -15.43
CA ARG A 714 20.39 -22.38 -14.39
C ARG A 714 20.46 -21.78 -12.99
N ALA A 715 20.00 -22.55 -12.01
CA ALA A 715 20.08 -22.21 -10.59
C ALA A 715 21.53 -22.29 -10.11
N VAL A 716 22.00 -21.26 -9.40
CA VAL A 716 23.34 -21.22 -8.77
C VAL A 716 23.22 -21.16 -7.25
N GLY A 717 22.46 -20.20 -6.72
CA GLY A 717 22.31 -19.97 -5.29
C GLY A 717 22.98 -18.67 -4.84
N CYS A 718 22.36 -18.01 -3.86
CA CYS A 718 22.86 -16.84 -3.15
C CYS A 718 22.11 -16.72 -1.81
N ASP A 719 22.56 -15.82 -0.94
CA ASP A 719 22.01 -15.62 0.41
C ASP A 719 20.54 -15.16 0.43
N GLN A 720 20.00 -14.73 -0.71
CA GLN A 720 18.63 -14.22 -0.82
C GLN A 720 17.62 -15.23 -1.39
N CYS A 721 18.04 -16.47 -1.66
CA CYS A 721 17.21 -17.49 -2.32
C CYS A 721 17.41 -18.87 -1.70
N ASN A 722 16.47 -19.78 -1.96
CA ASN A 722 16.63 -21.17 -1.55
C ASN A 722 17.14 -21.99 -2.74
N GLN A 723 18.43 -22.38 -2.70
CA GLN A 723 19.09 -23.21 -3.72
C GLN A 723 18.93 -22.68 -5.16
N GLY A 724 18.98 -21.36 -5.33
CA GLY A 724 18.86 -20.70 -6.63
C GLY A 724 17.42 -20.39 -7.07
N TYR A 725 16.43 -20.65 -6.22
CA TYR A 725 15.02 -20.36 -6.48
C TYR A 725 14.44 -19.35 -5.48
N LYS A 726 13.55 -18.48 -5.95
CA LYS A 726 12.83 -17.51 -5.11
C LYS A 726 11.44 -17.27 -5.68
N GLY A 727 10.41 -17.59 -4.91
CA GLY A 727 9.03 -17.53 -5.36
C GLY A 727 8.64 -18.69 -6.27
N ARG A 728 7.39 -18.65 -6.73
CA ARG A 728 6.77 -19.67 -7.58
C ARG A 728 6.26 -19.08 -8.88
N VAL A 729 6.10 -19.92 -9.89
CA VAL A 729 5.49 -19.58 -11.19
C VAL A 729 4.40 -20.60 -11.51
N GLY A 730 3.23 -20.12 -11.95
CA GLY A 730 2.16 -21.00 -12.41
C GLY A 730 2.47 -21.57 -13.78
N LEU A 731 2.20 -22.85 -14.00
CA LEU A 731 2.14 -23.49 -15.32
C LEU A 731 0.67 -23.66 -15.68
N HIS A 732 0.28 -23.28 -16.89
CA HIS A 732 -1.13 -23.13 -17.27
C HIS A 732 -1.47 -23.91 -18.54
N GLU A 733 -2.55 -24.67 -18.48
CA GLU A 733 -3.14 -25.36 -19.61
C GLU A 733 -4.59 -24.88 -19.76
N LEU A 734 -4.84 -24.07 -20.78
CA LEU A 734 -6.13 -23.41 -21.01
C LEU A 734 -6.86 -24.05 -22.19
N MET A 735 -7.88 -24.84 -21.87
CA MET A 735 -8.81 -25.44 -22.84
C MET A 735 -10.06 -24.56 -22.94
N ILE A 736 -10.37 -24.07 -24.14
CA ILE A 736 -11.58 -23.27 -24.41
C ILE A 736 -12.67 -24.18 -24.97
N GLY A 737 -13.92 -24.01 -24.54
CA GLY A 737 -15.07 -24.75 -25.07
C GLY A 737 -15.46 -24.29 -26.48
N THR A 738 -14.71 -24.71 -27.49
CA THR A 738 -15.01 -24.47 -28.92
C THR A 738 -16.15 -25.37 -29.40
N ASP A 739 -16.83 -25.01 -30.49
CA ASP A 739 -17.92 -25.84 -31.06
C ASP A 739 -17.45 -27.26 -31.44
N ARG A 740 -16.17 -27.41 -31.79
CA ARG A 740 -15.57 -28.72 -32.03
C ARG A 740 -15.44 -29.52 -30.74
N LEU A 741 -14.88 -28.93 -29.69
CA LEU A 741 -14.76 -29.59 -28.39
C LEU A 741 -16.14 -29.90 -27.80
N LYS A 742 -17.10 -28.99 -27.90
CA LYS A 742 -18.48 -29.21 -27.43
C LYS A 742 -19.12 -30.44 -28.07
N ARG A 743 -18.97 -30.63 -29.39
CA ARG A 743 -19.44 -31.84 -30.09
C ARG A 743 -18.75 -33.10 -29.56
N LEU A 744 -17.43 -33.06 -29.37
CA LEU A 744 -16.70 -34.21 -28.83
C LEU A 744 -17.14 -34.57 -27.40
N ILE A 745 -17.51 -33.57 -26.59
CA ILE A 745 -18.07 -33.77 -25.25
C ILE A 745 -19.44 -34.44 -25.34
N GLN A 746 -20.32 -33.95 -26.21
CA GLN A 746 -21.65 -34.52 -26.46
C GLN A 746 -21.57 -35.99 -26.92
N GLU A 747 -20.54 -36.34 -27.69
CA GLU A 747 -20.28 -37.69 -28.18
C GLU A 747 -19.56 -38.62 -27.17
N HIS A 748 -19.26 -38.15 -25.96
CA HIS A 748 -18.44 -38.88 -24.97
C HIS A 748 -17.09 -39.35 -25.53
N SER A 749 -16.42 -38.49 -26.29
CA SER A 749 -15.13 -38.81 -26.89
C SER A 749 -14.06 -39.12 -25.85
N ARG A 750 -13.12 -40.00 -26.20
CA ARG A 750 -11.97 -40.34 -25.35
C ARG A 750 -11.10 -39.11 -25.07
N VAL A 751 -10.49 -39.05 -23.88
CA VAL A 751 -9.60 -37.96 -23.44
C VAL A 751 -8.53 -37.62 -24.49
N ALA A 752 -7.92 -38.62 -25.12
CA ALA A 752 -6.89 -38.42 -26.13
C ALA A 752 -7.38 -37.63 -27.36
N VAL A 753 -8.65 -37.80 -27.74
CA VAL A 753 -9.26 -37.09 -28.88
C VAL A 753 -9.58 -35.65 -28.47
N LEU A 754 -10.11 -35.44 -27.26
CA LEU A 754 -10.33 -34.10 -26.69
C LEU A 754 -9.01 -33.32 -26.59
N LEU A 755 -7.95 -33.96 -26.10
CA LEU A 755 -6.61 -33.36 -26.01
C LEU A 755 -6.09 -32.93 -27.38
N ALA A 756 -6.13 -33.81 -28.38
CA ALA A 756 -5.69 -33.49 -29.73
C ALA A 756 -6.48 -32.31 -30.33
N SER A 757 -7.81 -32.32 -30.19
CA SER A 757 -8.65 -31.21 -30.65
C SER A 757 -8.34 -29.90 -29.92
N ALA A 758 -8.13 -29.93 -28.60
CA ALA A 758 -7.80 -28.74 -27.83
C ALA A 758 -6.44 -28.15 -28.21
N LEU A 759 -5.44 -29.01 -28.47
CA LEU A 759 -4.12 -28.61 -28.97
C LEU A 759 -4.21 -27.95 -30.35
N GLU A 760 -5.03 -28.50 -31.25
CA GLU A 760 -5.31 -27.91 -32.56
C GLU A 760 -6.02 -26.55 -32.45
N ASP A 761 -6.86 -26.37 -31.43
CA ASP A 761 -7.51 -25.09 -31.09
C ASP A 761 -6.56 -24.10 -30.35
N GLY A 762 -5.26 -24.42 -30.29
CA GLY A 762 -4.22 -23.56 -29.74
C GLY A 762 -4.02 -23.67 -28.22
N MET A 763 -4.54 -24.71 -27.57
CA MET A 763 -4.17 -25.03 -26.19
C MET A 763 -2.69 -25.44 -26.11
N LEU A 764 -2.01 -24.99 -25.05
CA LEU A 764 -0.72 -25.52 -24.64
C LEU A 764 -0.94 -26.45 -23.45
N THR A 765 -0.29 -27.62 -23.43
CA THR A 765 -0.28 -28.46 -22.23
C THR A 765 0.53 -27.82 -21.11
N LEU A 766 0.34 -28.28 -19.87
CA LEU A 766 1.13 -27.79 -18.72
C LEU A 766 2.65 -27.88 -18.98
N LYS A 767 3.10 -28.94 -19.65
CA LYS A 767 4.53 -29.15 -19.97
C LYS A 767 4.99 -28.18 -21.06
N MET A 768 4.19 -27.96 -22.09
CA MET A 768 4.49 -26.99 -23.15
C MET A 768 4.63 -25.57 -22.60
N ASP A 769 3.65 -25.13 -21.81
CA ASP A 769 3.70 -23.82 -21.12
C ASP A 769 4.91 -23.71 -20.18
N GLY A 770 5.28 -24.81 -19.52
CA GLY A 770 6.51 -24.91 -18.75
C GLY A 770 7.78 -24.73 -19.59
N ILE A 771 7.90 -25.41 -20.73
CA ILE A 771 9.05 -25.29 -21.64
C ILE A 771 9.17 -23.87 -22.19
N GLU A 772 8.07 -23.23 -22.57
CA GLU A 772 8.05 -21.81 -22.98
C GLU A 772 8.62 -20.88 -21.87
N LYS A 773 8.36 -21.21 -20.60
CA LYS A 773 8.90 -20.48 -19.44
C LYS A 773 10.37 -20.80 -19.15
N VAL A 774 10.86 -21.99 -19.53
CA VAL A 774 12.28 -22.32 -19.52
C VAL A 774 13.02 -21.49 -20.57
N LEU A 775 12.48 -21.44 -21.79
CA LEU A 775 13.03 -20.63 -22.89
C LEU A 775 13.03 -19.13 -22.56
N SER A 776 12.05 -18.68 -21.76
CA SER A 776 11.98 -17.30 -21.24
C SER A 776 12.88 -17.03 -20.01
N GLY A 777 13.59 -18.03 -19.49
CA GLY A 777 14.46 -17.91 -18.33
C GLY A 777 13.76 -17.71 -16.98
N ILE A 778 12.49 -18.07 -16.87
CA ILE A 778 11.66 -17.88 -15.65
C ILE A 778 11.84 -19.07 -14.69
N THR A 779 11.93 -20.28 -15.23
CA THR A 779 12.15 -21.53 -14.49
C THR A 779 13.13 -22.41 -15.28
N ASP A 780 13.38 -23.63 -14.82
CA ASP A 780 14.21 -24.62 -15.50
C ASP A 780 13.45 -25.93 -15.76
N VAL A 781 14.00 -26.75 -16.66
CA VAL A 781 13.37 -28.01 -17.09
C VAL A 781 13.19 -29.00 -15.93
N LYS A 782 14.07 -28.96 -14.91
CA LYS A 782 13.97 -29.83 -13.74
C LYS A 782 12.71 -29.51 -12.94
N GLN A 783 12.39 -28.23 -12.75
CA GLN A 783 11.16 -27.83 -12.07
C GLN A 783 9.90 -28.16 -12.88
N VAL A 784 9.94 -27.98 -14.22
CA VAL A 784 8.80 -28.34 -15.10
C VAL A 784 8.52 -29.84 -15.02
N ARG A 785 9.54 -30.68 -15.19
CA ARG A 785 9.38 -32.15 -15.10
C ARG A 785 8.89 -32.61 -13.73
N ALA A 786 9.30 -31.94 -12.65
CA ALA A 786 8.88 -32.31 -11.28
C ALA A 786 7.38 -32.12 -11.03
N VAL A 787 6.72 -31.18 -11.71
CA VAL A 787 5.30 -30.85 -11.48
C VAL A 787 4.37 -31.32 -12.60
N CYS A 788 4.91 -31.66 -13.76
CA CYS A 788 4.21 -32.17 -14.94
C CYS A 788 4.36 -33.69 -15.12
N ILE A 789 4.54 -34.44 -14.02
CA ILE A 789 4.61 -35.91 -14.06
C ILE A 789 3.27 -36.45 -14.58
N LYS A 790 3.33 -37.25 -15.64
CA LYS A 790 2.19 -38.00 -16.19
C LYS A 790 2.03 -39.32 -15.46
#